data_AF-A0A1Q3E8G5-F1
#
_entry.id   AF-A0A1Q3E8G5-F1
#
_cell.length_a   1.000
_cell.length_b   1.000
_cell.length_c   1.000
_cell.angle_alpha   90.00
_cell.angle_beta   90.00
_cell.angle_gamma   90.00
#
_symmetry.space_group_name_H-M   'P 1'
#
loop_
_entity.id
_entity.type
_entity.pdbx_description
1 polymer ?
#
loop_
_entity_poly.entity_id
_entity_poly.type
_entity_poly.pdbx_seq_one_letter_code
_entity_poly.pdbx_strand_id
1 'polypeptide(L)'
;MPNAADKHITFGKHKRTSKKDRQARTAAARLARNLSQTTTSLNTALPDNPGSDADDNKENDGIDTSGPSRYAQKQNKRANTLKGQVDSFRKKAKYWHTETQESRETIVNLRNSLKQKETKIDEKEKEIMAKEIEIERREKEKRNTEKKGNRDLKEKDDKIEELREEVEQRRVQVEEVEESLQMHINGYQRQIRALKAKISRIPSRLATATNRIARTFNDKADEERTFFLKDSNGIIPDETRDIFLDLVAMDAVPANKVTRVFKRIACALGIEIEGDLSRRSVGRIVKEGGNASKLQIIESLKDAKGITLSGDGTTHKNETYESKFATVITPNKKLQFFLGLKMAVNHTSETQLAGWIETTEDLFHLAYESGLISEDDARIFWNLVTGFHSDHAADQKKLFELLKKWKTRLEREVRGERAVKRLTDNEYACLIFQGSQVLVQKAGGPAAWDALGTEERTYRIDEMRKQIIRDIGETEFEKLSEAEKAEVDLILWAGCCMHKEMNAFKGGCVGLDEYWNGHPDLPPPILLPNRDNAAAIEKAPGTEAAERATARSERGAIKVASLAGAIFRHKDRKRGQQDTLRFFFDEKLGFNLAFPDTSNTRFQSHAEACALIITHMDLFIEFLMYVQHNKGTGKLNHMEQNVLAGLNDPPTRQEFCVITLYWLAISVPYMREIRGPHAKEDNILRLGDFHRRVIDHIDTLIKEPERLLGPDASAARGSLDGLAWERPDAFYAAQKHASQWLPQIRNLLVHFLKRAKDSWLRFISEFEEGGSLSRATPEQIERAWMEKTNDLNEGAFGTYRQTSRANPTLSLTQYNARQMFKFNQTSAYLRTLNPAMRQWLRKITRTQDASGDNHRERIQMAQHRQEVAEKKIEKDTERKEKRQAARNAVDAVRPIFALTEIDYRASRAQGTTGYFSVPEITMQLKWHKQHGIKGAVPQVESSWGKRDEKVQLLRAAVEEYNSAHASESTEEPEDLAEETIPDITVEALDEFDSDGYDSEEEYYR
;
A
#
# COMPACT_ATOMS: atom_id res chain seq x y z
N MET A 1 32.27 40.73 22.86
CA MET A 1 33.58 40.58 23.56
C MET A 1 33.44 39.53 24.66
N PRO A 2 34.54 38.87 25.09
CA PRO A 2 34.49 37.46 25.51
C PRO A 2 35.14 37.13 26.88
N ASN A 3 35.06 35.85 27.27
CA ASN A 3 36.15 35.01 27.81
C ASN A 3 35.70 33.54 27.66
N ALA A 4 36.35 32.65 26.90
CA ALA A 4 37.70 32.06 27.06
C ALA A 4 37.73 31.04 28.24
N ALA A 5 38.15 29.77 28.11
CA ALA A 5 38.67 28.98 26.96
C ALA A 5 38.31 27.46 27.18
N ASP A 6 38.79 26.41 26.50
CA ASP A 6 39.90 26.23 25.54
C ASP A 6 39.75 24.94 24.64
N LYS A 7 40.84 24.56 23.95
CA LYS A 7 41.17 23.40 23.06
C LYS A 7 40.60 22.00 23.43
N HIS A 8 40.41 21.03 22.51
CA HIS A 8 41.21 20.65 21.32
C HIS A 8 40.39 20.23 20.07
N ILE A 9 41.05 20.14 18.90
CA ILE A 9 40.46 20.15 17.55
C ILE A 9 41.03 19.06 16.60
N THR A 10 40.14 18.28 15.94
CA THR A 10 40.31 17.47 14.67
C THR A 10 41.41 16.39 14.58
N PHE A 11 41.42 15.34 13.71
CA PHE A 11 40.66 14.84 12.54
C PHE A 11 40.49 13.28 12.67
N GLY A 12 39.81 12.49 11.81
CA GLY A 12 38.93 12.74 10.66
C GLY A 12 39.02 11.69 9.52
N LYS A 13 37.93 11.50 8.75
CA LYS A 13 37.74 10.76 7.46
C LYS A 13 37.54 9.21 7.39
N HIS A 14 36.45 8.87 6.67
CA HIS A 14 36.24 7.78 5.68
C HIS A 14 35.56 6.42 6.00
N LYS A 15 34.32 6.33 5.49
CA LYS A 15 33.70 5.28 4.62
C LYS A 15 33.38 3.86 5.13
N ARG A 16 32.05 3.62 5.13
CA ARG A 16 31.30 2.49 4.51
C ARG A 16 31.47 1.04 5.02
N THR A 17 30.39 0.56 5.65
CA THR A 17 29.58 -0.62 5.25
C THR A 17 30.33 -1.83 4.65
N SER A 18 30.47 -2.96 5.35
CA SER A 18 29.41 -3.94 5.70
C SER A 18 29.37 -5.17 4.79
N LYS A 19 29.69 -6.33 5.39
CA LYS A 19 28.93 -7.58 5.25
C LYS A 19 28.58 -8.04 3.82
N LYS A 20 29.55 -8.06 2.91
CA LYS A 20 29.77 -9.16 1.93
C LYS A 20 30.97 -8.91 1.00
N ASP A 21 32.17 -9.06 1.56
CA ASP A 21 33.23 -9.78 0.82
C ASP A 21 32.84 -11.26 0.73
N ARG A 22 31.78 -11.51 -0.06
CA ARG A 22 31.28 -12.83 -0.45
C ARG A 22 32.23 -13.51 -1.48
N GLN A 23 33.43 -12.95 -1.63
CA GLN A 23 34.49 -13.29 -2.57
C GLN A 23 35.84 -13.60 -1.88
N ALA A 24 35.81 -14.02 -0.61
CA ALA A 24 36.70 -15.11 -0.18
C ALA A 24 36.27 -16.47 -0.78
N ARG A 25 35.12 -16.53 -1.47
CA ARG A 25 34.98 -17.39 -2.65
C ARG A 25 36.00 -16.94 -3.71
N THR A 26 37.11 -17.66 -3.85
CA THR A 26 37.46 -18.40 -5.09
C THR A 26 38.77 -19.17 -4.91
N ALA A 27 38.63 -20.49 -4.76
CA ALA A 27 39.54 -21.51 -5.30
C ALA A 27 41.08 -21.38 -5.12
N ALA A 28 41.56 -21.37 -3.86
CA ALA A 28 42.89 -21.90 -3.52
C ALA A 28 42.84 -23.29 -2.83
N ALA A 29 41.69 -23.98 -2.91
CA ALA A 29 41.52 -25.39 -2.51
C ALA A 29 41.60 -26.36 -3.72
N ARG A 30 42.15 -25.91 -4.86
CA ARG A 30 42.61 -26.78 -5.95
C ARG A 30 44.11 -27.07 -5.79
N LEU A 31 44.48 -27.93 -4.84
CA LEU A 31 45.75 -28.67 -4.88
C LEU A 31 45.84 -29.86 -3.91
N ALA A 32 44.71 -30.54 -3.67
CA ALA A 32 44.71 -31.96 -3.33
C ALA A 32 43.41 -32.60 -3.80
N ARG A 33 43.39 -33.76 -4.46
CA ARG A 33 44.47 -34.49 -5.15
C ARG A 33 43.78 -35.24 -6.30
N ASN A 34 44.28 -35.08 -7.52
CA ASN A 34 44.05 -36.11 -8.54
C ASN A 34 45.30 -36.99 -8.59
N LEU A 35 45.10 -38.25 -8.96
CA LEU A 35 46.13 -39.27 -9.25
C LEU A 35 46.80 -39.96 -8.04
N SER A 36 46.33 -41.19 -7.80
CA SER A 36 47.10 -42.43 -7.62
C SER A 36 48.25 -42.46 -6.60
N GLN A 37 48.10 -43.27 -5.55
CA GLN A 37 48.53 -44.68 -5.57
C GLN A 37 48.20 -45.36 -4.23
N THR A 38 47.05 -46.04 -4.18
CA THR A 38 46.85 -47.17 -3.28
C THR A 38 47.28 -48.44 -4.01
N THR A 39 48.46 -48.91 -3.66
CA THR A 39 48.90 -50.31 -3.74
C THR A 39 49.29 -50.69 -2.32
N THR A 40 48.88 -51.79 -1.71
CA THR A 40 47.98 -52.89 -2.14
C THR A 40 47.42 -53.55 -0.87
N SER A 41 46.18 -54.04 -0.89
CA SER A 41 45.76 -55.10 0.04
C SER A 41 44.61 -55.95 -0.53
N LEU A 42 44.96 -57.19 -0.86
CA LEU A 42 44.14 -58.39 -0.99
C LEU A 42 43.27 -58.63 -2.26
N ASN A 43 43.50 -59.85 -2.78
CA ASN A 43 42.62 -60.75 -3.52
C ASN A 43 42.48 -60.61 -5.05
N THR A 44 43.39 -61.28 -5.77
CA THR A 44 43.02 -62.51 -6.52
C THR A 44 44.22 -63.43 -6.80
N ALA A 45 43.96 -64.75 -6.82
CA ALA A 45 44.71 -65.85 -7.46
C ALA A 45 46.17 -66.21 -7.06
N LEU A 46 46.30 -67.40 -6.43
CA LEU A 46 47.06 -68.60 -6.86
C LEU A 46 47.82 -68.58 -8.22
N PRO A 47 48.80 -69.51 -8.48
CA PRO A 47 49.66 -70.31 -7.59
C PRO A 47 51.14 -70.45 -8.09
N ASP A 48 51.83 -71.50 -7.62
CA ASP A 48 53.00 -72.20 -8.19
C ASP A 48 54.44 -71.65 -8.03
N ASN A 49 55.17 -72.24 -7.06
CA ASN A 49 56.26 -73.24 -7.22
C ASN A 49 57.02 -73.29 -8.59
N PRO A 50 58.31 -73.74 -8.68
CA PRO A 50 58.91 -74.73 -7.78
C PRO A 50 60.41 -74.61 -7.44
N GLY A 51 60.83 -75.49 -6.53
CA GLY A 51 62.20 -76.02 -6.47
C GLY A 51 63.16 -75.24 -5.56
N SER A 52 64.08 -75.89 -4.86
CA SER A 52 64.32 -77.35 -4.72
C SER A 52 65.24 -77.57 -3.53
N ASP A 53 65.15 -78.76 -2.92
CA ASP A 53 66.22 -79.65 -2.46
C ASP A 53 67.56 -79.02 -1.96
N ALA A 54 68.20 -79.52 -0.91
CA ALA A 54 68.04 -80.80 -0.22
C ALA A 54 68.47 -80.53 1.25
N ASP A 55 67.78 -81.10 2.24
CA ASP A 55 67.93 -82.49 2.68
C ASP A 55 69.25 -82.71 3.45
N ASP A 56 69.25 -83.72 4.31
CA ASP A 56 70.45 -84.39 4.81
C ASP A 56 71.61 -83.48 5.32
N ASN A 57 71.97 -83.50 6.60
CA ASN A 57 72.11 -84.75 7.33
C ASN A 57 72.47 -84.52 8.80
N LYS A 58 72.22 -85.58 9.58
CA LYS A 58 73.23 -86.28 10.38
C LYS A 58 74.53 -85.51 10.70
N GLU A 59 75.06 -85.59 11.91
CA GLU A 59 74.86 -86.67 12.86
C GLU A 59 75.40 -86.26 14.23
N ASN A 60 75.22 -87.16 15.19
CA ASN A 60 76.27 -87.69 16.02
C ASN A 60 77.66 -86.97 16.01
N ASP A 61 78.33 -86.87 17.15
CA ASP A 61 78.10 -87.65 18.35
C ASP A 61 78.60 -86.93 19.59
N GLY A 62 77.83 -87.14 20.65
CA GLY A 62 78.46 -87.85 21.73
C GLY A 62 78.95 -87.00 22.89
N ILE A 63 79.06 -87.67 24.04
CA ILE A 63 80.32 -88.28 24.45
C ILE A 63 81.20 -87.16 25.04
N ASP A 64 81.34 -87.04 26.36
CA ASP A 64 81.11 -88.08 27.37
C ASP A 64 80.78 -87.45 28.71
N THR A 65 79.86 -88.07 29.44
CA THR A 65 80.07 -88.66 30.78
C THR A 65 78.72 -88.84 31.48
N SER A 66 78.15 -90.05 31.65
CA SER A 66 78.76 -91.38 31.42
C SER A 66 80.10 -91.50 32.17
N GLY A 67 80.13 -91.24 33.48
CA GLY A 67 79.26 -91.90 34.43
C GLY A 67 80.05 -93.05 35.07
N PRO A 68 79.75 -94.32 34.78
CA PRO A 68 79.85 -95.36 35.78
C PRO A 68 81.25 -95.98 35.83
N SER A 69 82.17 -95.33 36.53
CA SER A 69 83.36 -95.98 37.12
C SER A 69 82.86 -97.01 38.14
N ARG A 70 82.97 -98.34 37.95
CA ARG A 70 83.93 -99.12 37.15
C ARG A 70 85.38 -98.74 37.38
N TYR A 71 86.07 -99.62 38.10
CA TYR A 71 87.19 -100.40 37.54
C TYR A 71 88.06 -99.70 36.46
N ALA A 72 89.30 -99.43 36.84
CA ALA A 72 90.22 -98.47 36.23
C ALA A 72 90.94 -98.85 34.90
N GLN A 73 91.41 -97.80 34.20
CA GLN A 73 92.69 -97.67 33.41
C GLN A 73 92.98 -98.52 32.13
N LYS A 74 93.27 -97.82 31.00
CA LYS A 74 94.34 -98.17 30.02
C LYS A 74 94.77 -97.01 29.08
N GLN A 75 95.54 -97.28 28.00
CA GLN A 75 96.78 -96.52 27.71
C GLN A 75 97.27 -96.38 26.24
N ASN A 76 97.41 -95.12 25.76
CA ASN A 76 98.53 -94.50 24.98
C ASN A 76 99.06 -94.92 23.56
N LYS A 77 99.52 -93.88 22.82
CA LYS A 77 100.27 -93.83 21.52
C LYS A 77 99.50 -94.23 20.25
N ARG A 78 99.58 -93.59 19.06
CA ARG A 78 100.03 -92.24 18.57
C ARG A 78 101.52 -91.82 18.69
N ALA A 79 102.19 -91.45 17.57
CA ALA A 79 103.39 -90.56 17.54
C ALA A 79 103.86 -90.00 16.15
N ASN A 80 104.84 -90.64 15.46
CA ASN A 80 106.04 -89.87 15.03
C ASN A 80 106.26 -89.38 13.56
N THR A 81 105.87 -90.09 12.50
CA THR A 81 106.60 -89.95 11.20
C THR A 81 105.97 -89.01 10.15
N LEU A 82 105.38 -87.90 10.57
CA LEU A 82 104.78 -86.86 9.70
C LEU A 82 105.79 -85.77 9.25
N LYS A 83 107.10 -86.00 9.41
CA LYS A 83 108.09 -84.92 9.59
C LYS A 83 108.71 -84.36 8.30
N GLY A 84 108.71 -85.10 7.18
CA GLY A 84 109.51 -84.75 5.98
C GLY A 84 108.82 -83.85 4.94
N GLN A 85 107.51 -83.99 4.73
CA GLN A 85 106.77 -83.22 3.71
C GLN A 85 106.62 -81.72 4.06
N VAL A 86 106.97 -81.35 5.31
CA VAL A 86 106.80 -80.01 5.89
C VAL A 86 107.68 -78.94 5.22
N ASP A 87 108.87 -79.28 4.72
CA ASP A 87 109.87 -78.28 4.31
C ASP A 87 109.67 -77.68 2.91
N SER A 88 109.04 -78.40 1.97
CA SER A 88 108.76 -77.85 0.63
C SER A 88 107.67 -76.77 0.68
N PHE A 89 106.60 -77.02 1.45
CA PHE A 89 105.54 -76.05 1.67
C PHE A 89 106.01 -74.76 2.34
N ARG A 90 107.10 -74.79 3.14
CA ARG A 90 107.67 -73.57 3.77
C ARG A 90 108.11 -72.50 2.76
N LYS A 91 108.53 -72.85 1.53
CA LYS A 91 108.90 -71.84 0.52
C LYS A 91 107.68 -71.15 -0.10
N LYS A 92 106.62 -71.90 -0.47
CA LYS A 92 105.35 -71.30 -0.93
C LYS A 92 104.66 -70.53 0.20
N ALA A 93 104.76 -71.00 1.44
CA ALA A 93 104.22 -70.29 2.60
C ALA A 93 104.85 -68.90 2.76
N LYS A 94 106.17 -68.73 2.59
CA LYS A 94 106.81 -67.40 2.77
C LYS A 94 106.31 -66.32 1.81
N TYR A 95 106.02 -66.65 0.54
CA TYR A 95 105.45 -65.67 -0.40
C TYR A 95 104.07 -65.20 0.08
N TRP A 96 103.15 -66.15 0.27
CA TRP A 96 101.81 -65.84 0.78
C TRP A 96 101.82 -65.23 2.18
N HIS A 97 102.81 -65.53 3.02
CA HIS A 97 102.86 -65.02 4.40
C HIS A 97 103.06 -63.51 4.44
N THR A 98 103.87 -62.93 3.55
CA THR A 98 104.09 -61.47 3.48
C THR A 98 102.85 -60.75 2.99
N GLU A 99 102.24 -61.22 1.91
CA GLU A 99 101.02 -60.65 1.31
C GLU A 99 99.79 -60.85 2.24
N THR A 100 99.78 -61.93 3.01
CA THR A 100 98.84 -62.16 4.12
C THR A 100 99.16 -61.28 5.34
N GLN A 101 100.40 -60.86 5.58
CA GLN A 101 100.74 -59.95 6.69
C GLN A 101 100.21 -58.54 6.40
N GLU A 102 100.48 -57.97 5.23
CA GLU A 102 99.91 -56.65 4.84
C GLU A 102 98.38 -56.67 4.82
N SER A 103 97.79 -57.75 4.28
CA SER A 103 96.33 -57.96 4.34
C SER A 103 95.82 -58.14 5.77
N ARG A 104 96.58 -58.78 6.67
CA ARG A 104 96.22 -58.95 8.09
C ARG A 104 96.37 -57.65 8.87
N GLU A 105 97.39 -56.84 8.66
CA GLU A 105 97.51 -55.53 9.30
C GLU A 105 96.38 -54.61 8.85
N THR A 106 96.03 -54.64 7.56
CA THR A 106 94.86 -53.93 7.02
C THR A 106 93.55 -54.44 7.65
N ILE A 107 93.36 -55.77 7.74
CA ILE A 107 92.18 -56.38 8.40
C ILE A 107 92.17 -56.14 9.91
N VAL A 108 93.32 -56.05 10.59
CA VAL A 108 93.41 -55.76 12.03
C VAL A 108 93.12 -54.29 12.29
N ASN A 109 93.62 -53.37 11.47
CA ASN A 109 93.27 -51.95 11.56
C ASN A 109 91.79 -51.72 11.25
N LEU A 110 91.26 -52.37 10.22
CA LEU A 110 89.82 -52.34 9.93
C LEU A 110 88.99 -53.00 11.04
N ARG A 111 89.38 -54.16 11.59
CA ARG A 111 88.68 -54.82 12.72
C ARG A 111 88.78 -54.03 14.02
N ASN A 112 89.88 -53.33 14.28
CA ASN A 112 90.00 -52.46 15.45
C ASN A 112 89.13 -51.20 15.29
N SER A 113 89.06 -50.64 14.08
CA SER A 113 88.10 -49.57 13.76
C SER A 113 86.65 -50.05 13.77
N LEU A 114 86.39 -51.30 13.35
CA LEU A 114 85.08 -51.94 13.43
C LEU A 114 84.70 -52.15 14.89
N LYS A 115 85.56 -52.78 15.71
CA LYS A 115 85.34 -52.95 17.15
C LYS A 115 85.10 -51.62 17.87
N GLN A 116 85.87 -50.57 17.56
CA GLN A 116 85.63 -49.24 18.16
C GLN A 116 84.32 -48.59 17.70
N LYS A 117 83.77 -48.98 16.53
CA LYS A 117 82.46 -48.55 16.06
C LYS A 117 81.35 -49.44 16.62
N GLU A 118 81.53 -50.74 16.69
CA GLU A 118 80.65 -51.72 17.32
C GLU A 118 80.49 -51.43 18.81
N THR A 119 81.57 -51.18 19.57
CA THR A 119 81.43 -50.78 20.99
C THR A 119 80.71 -49.44 21.15
N LYS A 120 80.91 -48.49 20.22
CA LYS A 120 80.16 -47.22 20.21
C LYS A 120 78.71 -47.38 19.77
N ILE A 121 78.40 -48.40 18.97
CA ILE A 121 77.04 -48.79 18.60
C ILE A 121 76.38 -49.50 19.79
N ASP A 122 77.02 -50.50 20.42
CA ASP A 122 76.56 -51.14 21.65
C ASP A 122 76.31 -50.13 22.79
N GLU A 123 77.21 -49.15 22.97
CA GLU A 123 77.03 -48.06 23.93
C GLU A 123 75.84 -47.17 23.55
N LYS A 124 75.69 -46.83 22.26
CA LYS A 124 74.54 -46.07 21.74
C LYS A 124 73.23 -46.85 21.82
N GLU A 125 73.22 -48.15 21.57
CA GLU A 125 72.05 -49.03 21.62
C GLU A 125 71.65 -49.29 23.07
N LYS A 126 72.60 -49.41 24.00
CA LYS A 126 72.31 -49.38 25.44
C LYS A 126 71.78 -48.02 25.89
N GLU A 127 72.32 -46.91 25.35
CA GLU A 127 71.81 -45.56 25.66
C GLU A 127 70.41 -45.32 25.06
N ILE A 128 70.13 -45.87 23.88
CA ILE A 128 68.81 -45.84 23.22
C ILE A 128 67.85 -46.74 23.98
N MET A 129 68.18 -48.00 24.26
CA MET A 129 67.33 -48.92 25.00
C MET A 129 67.04 -48.42 26.43
N ALA A 130 68.02 -47.79 27.10
CA ALA A 130 67.79 -47.13 28.39
C ALA A 130 66.86 -45.91 28.26
N LYS A 131 66.97 -45.13 27.18
CA LYS A 131 66.05 -44.02 26.88
C LYS A 131 64.67 -44.49 26.43
N GLU A 132 64.56 -45.60 25.72
CA GLU A 132 63.29 -46.22 25.32
C GLU A 132 62.59 -46.83 26.53
N ILE A 133 63.30 -47.49 27.45
CA ILE A 133 62.76 -47.93 28.73
C ILE A 133 62.33 -46.74 29.58
N GLU A 134 63.11 -45.64 29.63
CA GLU A 134 62.71 -44.43 30.37
C GLU A 134 61.57 -43.65 29.66
N ILE A 135 61.48 -43.67 28.33
CA ILE A 135 60.36 -43.12 27.55
C ILE A 135 59.12 -43.98 27.74
N GLU A 136 59.21 -45.31 27.67
CA GLU A 136 58.09 -46.20 27.92
C GLU A 136 57.65 -46.13 29.38
N ARG A 137 58.58 -46.03 30.34
CA ARG A 137 58.26 -45.75 31.76
C ARG A 137 57.56 -44.41 31.89
N ARG A 138 58.05 -43.34 31.25
CA ARG A 138 57.41 -42.01 31.24
C ARG A 138 56.08 -41.99 30.49
N GLU A 139 55.90 -42.78 29.44
CA GLU A 139 54.63 -42.90 28.73
C GLU A 139 53.63 -43.76 29.49
N LYS A 140 54.08 -44.77 30.24
CA LYS A 140 53.22 -45.60 31.09
C LYS A 140 52.85 -44.85 32.37
N GLU A 141 53.77 -44.06 32.92
CA GLU A 141 53.48 -43.03 33.92
C GLU A 141 52.52 -42.00 33.34
N LYS A 142 52.84 -41.32 32.23
CA LYS A 142 52.00 -40.29 31.63
C LYS A 142 50.62 -40.81 31.19
N ARG A 143 50.50 -42.03 30.64
CA ARG A 143 49.21 -42.69 30.38
C ARG A 143 48.48 -43.08 31.67
N ASN A 144 49.18 -43.32 32.78
CA ASN A 144 48.56 -43.49 34.10
C ASN A 144 48.20 -42.14 34.75
N THR A 145 48.94 -41.05 34.52
CA THR A 145 48.57 -39.68 34.94
C THR A 145 47.51 -39.07 34.02
N GLU A 146 47.37 -39.54 32.78
CA GLU A 146 46.28 -39.20 31.85
C GLU A 146 45.08 -40.11 32.05
N LYS A 147 45.23 -41.38 32.49
CA LYS A 147 44.09 -42.21 32.93
C LYS A 147 43.60 -41.83 34.32
N LYS A 148 44.49 -41.49 35.24
CA LYS A 148 44.13 -40.85 36.51
C LYS A 148 43.64 -39.43 36.25
N GLY A 149 44.29 -38.68 35.37
CA GLY A 149 43.87 -37.34 34.97
C GLY A 149 42.51 -37.31 34.28
N ASN A 150 42.19 -38.26 33.40
CA ASN A 150 40.88 -38.43 32.78
C ASN A 150 39.86 -39.13 33.69
N ARG A 151 40.28 -39.87 34.72
CA ARG A 151 39.37 -40.28 35.79
C ARG A 151 39.05 -39.10 36.69
N ASP A 152 40.05 -38.36 37.18
CA ASP A 152 39.88 -37.16 37.98
C ASP A 152 39.17 -36.05 37.19
N LEU A 153 39.36 -35.94 35.86
CA LEU A 153 38.61 -35.04 34.97
C LEU A 153 37.21 -35.58 34.74
N LYS A 154 37.01 -36.87 34.44
CA LYS A 154 35.65 -37.40 34.27
C LYS A 154 34.87 -37.36 35.58
N GLU A 155 35.49 -37.66 36.72
CA GLU A 155 34.88 -37.60 38.04
C GLU A 155 34.63 -36.14 38.44
N LYS A 156 35.48 -35.17 38.01
CA LYS A 156 35.19 -33.73 38.12
C LYS A 156 34.17 -33.23 37.11
N ASP A 157 34.09 -33.78 35.92
CA ASP A 157 33.14 -33.40 34.87
C ASP A 157 31.77 -33.97 35.23
N ASP A 158 31.68 -35.24 35.65
CA ASP A 158 30.50 -35.85 36.27
C ASP A 158 30.11 -35.07 37.55
N LYS A 159 31.07 -34.61 38.39
CA LYS A 159 30.80 -33.71 39.53
C LYS A 159 30.40 -32.30 39.11
N ILE A 160 30.87 -31.80 37.97
CA ILE A 160 30.51 -30.49 37.39
C ILE A 160 29.14 -30.59 36.74
N GLU A 161 28.77 -31.72 36.16
CA GLU A 161 27.44 -32.01 35.63
C GLU A 161 26.46 -32.15 36.79
N GLU A 162 26.80 -32.92 37.84
CA GLU A 162 26.03 -33.00 39.09
C GLU A 162 25.93 -31.64 39.80
N LEU A 163 27.00 -30.84 39.83
CA LEU A 163 26.96 -29.46 40.35
C LEU A 163 26.27 -28.48 39.39
N ARG A 164 26.18 -28.76 38.09
CA ARG A 164 25.40 -27.96 37.12
C ARG A 164 23.93 -28.28 37.25
N GLU A 165 23.56 -29.54 37.42
CA GLU A 165 22.21 -29.97 37.76
C GLU A 165 21.83 -29.47 39.15
N GLU A 166 22.71 -29.53 40.15
CA GLU A 166 22.44 -28.95 41.48
C GLU A 166 22.40 -27.42 41.43
N VAL A 167 23.26 -26.76 40.65
CA VAL A 167 23.19 -25.30 40.43
C VAL A 167 21.92 -24.94 39.67
N GLU A 168 21.49 -25.70 38.66
CA GLU A 168 20.27 -25.40 37.90
C GLU A 168 19.02 -25.77 38.68
N GLN A 169 19.01 -26.84 39.47
CA GLN A 169 17.94 -27.12 40.44
C GLN A 169 17.91 -26.04 41.53
N ARG A 170 19.06 -25.58 42.02
CA ARG A 170 19.13 -24.41 42.92
C ARG A 170 18.79 -23.12 42.21
N ARG A 171 18.99 -22.99 40.89
CA ARG A 171 18.63 -21.79 40.11
C ARG A 171 17.13 -21.77 39.83
N VAL A 172 16.52 -22.92 39.55
CA VAL A 172 15.07 -23.11 39.50
C VAL A 172 14.46 -22.92 40.88
N GLN A 173 15.03 -23.47 41.96
CA GLN A 173 14.57 -23.17 43.31
C GLN A 173 14.79 -21.71 43.70
N VAL A 174 15.85 -21.05 43.24
CA VAL A 174 16.07 -19.61 43.44
C VAL A 174 15.13 -18.80 42.56
N GLU A 175 14.79 -19.22 41.34
CA GLU A 175 13.79 -18.58 40.48
C GLU A 175 12.37 -18.80 41.04
N GLU A 176 12.03 -19.97 41.58
CA GLU A 176 10.77 -20.24 42.30
C GLU A 176 10.70 -19.49 43.63
N VAL A 177 11.81 -19.39 44.37
CA VAL A 177 11.91 -18.59 45.59
C VAL A 177 11.98 -17.12 45.27
N GLU A 178 12.51 -16.68 44.13
CA GLU A 178 12.53 -15.29 43.68
C GLU A 178 11.18 -14.90 43.09
N GLU A 179 10.46 -15.77 42.39
CA GLU A 179 9.06 -15.59 41.99
C GLU A 179 8.14 -15.63 43.20
N SER A 180 8.35 -16.53 44.16
CA SER A 180 7.62 -16.56 45.43
C SER A 180 7.94 -15.33 46.27
N LEU A 181 9.21 -14.92 46.38
CA LEU A 181 9.61 -13.69 47.05
C LEU A 181 9.14 -12.47 46.27
N GLN A 182 8.99 -12.52 44.94
CA GLN A 182 8.46 -11.42 44.14
C GLN A 182 6.94 -11.39 44.19
N MET A 183 6.25 -12.53 44.39
CA MET A 183 4.84 -12.59 44.77
C MET A 183 4.64 -12.09 46.20
N HIS A 184 5.52 -12.43 47.13
CA HIS A 184 5.50 -11.92 48.50
C HIS A 184 5.93 -10.47 48.57
N ILE A 185 6.87 -9.98 47.75
CA ILE A 185 7.27 -8.57 47.64
C ILE A 185 6.19 -7.81 46.90
N ASN A 186 5.55 -8.34 45.87
CA ASN A 186 4.35 -7.72 45.28
C ASN A 186 3.17 -7.77 46.25
N GLY A 187 3.05 -8.81 47.07
CA GLY A 187 2.05 -8.97 48.13
C GLY A 187 2.28 -7.98 49.25
N TYR A 188 3.51 -7.85 49.73
CA TYR A 188 3.97 -6.88 50.73
C TYR A 188 4.08 -5.48 50.16
N GLN A 189 4.30 -5.26 48.86
CA GLN A 189 4.18 -3.96 48.22
C GLN A 189 2.71 -3.61 48.00
N ARG A 190 1.82 -4.56 47.73
CA ARG A 190 0.36 -4.34 47.75
C ARG A 190 -0.11 -4.08 49.17
N GLN A 191 0.40 -4.79 50.18
CA GLN A 191 0.11 -4.53 51.58
C GLN A 191 0.76 -3.24 52.07
N ILE A 192 1.96 -2.86 51.65
CA ILE A 192 2.65 -1.60 52.00
C ILE A 192 2.05 -0.45 51.19
N ARG A 193 1.59 -0.63 49.95
CA ARG A 193 0.77 0.37 49.25
C ARG A 193 -0.60 0.46 49.90
N ALA A 194 -1.20 -0.63 50.36
CA ALA A 194 -2.47 -0.62 51.10
C ALA A 194 -2.31 -0.12 52.55
N LEU A 195 -1.14 -0.25 53.17
CA LEU A 195 -0.80 0.23 54.50
C LEU A 195 -0.34 1.68 54.44
N LYS A 196 0.51 2.08 53.49
CA LYS A 196 0.77 3.49 53.14
C LYS A 196 -0.49 4.19 52.65
N ALA A 197 -1.39 3.51 51.94
CA ALA A 197 -2.71 4.05 51.63
C ALA A 197 -3.60 4.05 52.88
N LYS A 198 -3.57 3.05 53.77
CA LYS A 198 -4.29 3.10 55.06
C LYS A 198 -3.74 4.20 55.96
N ILE A 199 -2.43 4.50 55.93
CA ILE A 199 -1.67 5.45 56.74
C ILE A 199 -1.71 6.86 56.13
N SER A 200 -1.73 7.06 54.81
CA SER A 200 -2.12 8.35 54.20
C SER A 200 -3.62 8.58 54.36
N ARG A 201 -4.40 7.49 54.38
CA ARG A 201 -5.74 7.45 54.95
C ARG A 201 -5.76 7.43 56.48
N ILE A 202 -4.67 7.54 57.26
CA ILE A 202 -4.79 7.74 58.72
C ILE A 202 -5.11 9.20 58.99
N PRO A 203 -4.39 10.21 58.45
CA PRO A 203 -4.83 11.60 58.52
C PRO A 203 -6.24 11.80 57.95
N SER A 204 -6.59 11.17 56.82
CA SER A 204 -7.95 11.29 56.27
C SER A 204 -8.99 10.33 56.88
N ARG A 205 -8.65 9.28 57.65
CA ARG A 205 -9.60 8.48 58.47
C ARG A 205 -9.68 8.95 59.91
N LEU A 206 -8.66 9.62 60.45
CA LEU A 206 -8.79 10.49 61.60
C LEU A 206 -9.66 11.66 61.18
N ALA A 207 -9.34 12.40 60.12
CA ALA A 207 -10.27 13.42 59.60
C ALA A 207 -11.65 12.82 59.27
N THR A 208 -11.81 11.60 58.75
CA THR A 208 -13.15 10.96 58.57
C THR A 208 -13.74 10.37 59.87
N ALA A 209 -12.97 10.20 60.94
CA ALA A 209 -13.43 9.73 62.26
C ALA A 209 -13.77 10.91 63.16
N THR A 210 -12.92 11.93 63.25
CA THR A 210 -13.22 13.28 63.74
C THR A 210 -14.37 13.90 62.95
N ASN A 211 -14.42 13.75 61.61
CA ASN A 211 -15.60 14.14 60.81
C ASN A 211 -16.73 13.11 60.91
N ARG A 212 -16.56 11.88 61.41
CA ARG A 212 -17.70 10.98 61.71
C ARG A 212 -18.32 11.33 63.04
N ILE A 213 -17.51 11.59 64.04
CA ILE A 213 -17.90 12.10 65.35
C ILE A 213 -18.53 13.49 65.15
N ALA A 214 -17.94 14.36 64.31
CA ALA A 214 -18.62 15.57 63.86
C ALA A 214 -19.90 15.24 63.08
N ARG A 215 -19.91 14.37 62.05
CA ARG A 215 -21.15 13.98 61.31
C ARG A 215 -22.25 13.37 62.19
N THR A 216 -21.93 12.82 63.36
CA THR A 216 -22.93 12.30 64.31
C THR A 216 -23.55 13.44 65.14
N PHE A 217 -22.97 14.65 65.05
CA PHE A 217 -23.33 15.85 65.83
C PHE A 217 -23.30 17.15 64.97
N ASN A 218 -23.30 17.07 63.63
CA ASN A 218 -23.06 18.21 62.73
C ASN A 218 -23.50 17.87 61.29
N ASP A 219 -24.68 18.36 60.91
CA ASP A 219 -25.41 17.97 59.69
C ASP A 219 -24.78 18.46 58.36
N LYS A 220 -23.62 19.14 58.41
CA LYS A 220 -23.02 19.87 57.28
C LYS A 220 -22.25 19.02 56.25
N ALA A 221 -22.11 17.72 56.44
CA ALA A 221 -21.20 16.92 55.61
C ALA A 221 -21.87 16.05 54.53
N ASP A 222 -23.21 16.07 54.44
CA ASP A 222 -23.92 15.46 53.31
C ASP A 222 -23.93 16.40 52.08
N GLU A 223 -23.76 17.71 52.27
CA GLU A 223 -23.57 18.69 51.17
C GLU A 223 -22.31 18.41 50.32
N GLU A 224 -21.29 17.74 50.86
CA GLU A 224 -20.03 17.43 50.15
C GLU A 224 -20.12 16.22 49.19
N ARG A 225 -21.25 15.49 49.16
CA ARG A 225 -21.40 14.25 48.35
C ARG A 225 -22.26 14.39 47.11
N THR A 226 -22.88 15.55 46.93
CA THR A 226 -23.77 15.84 45.81
C THR A 226 -23.04 16.67 44.76
N PHE A 227 -22.89 16.12 43.55
CA PHE A 227 -22.40 16.88 42.40
C PHE A 227 -23.60 17.44 41.63
N PHE A 228 -23.72 18.76 41.64
CA PHE A 228 -24.82 19.47 41.01
C PHE A 228 -24.54 19.69 39.52
N LEU A 229 -25.42 19.21 38.63
CA LEU A 229 -25.28 19.44 37.18
C LEU A 229 -25.49 20.90 36.76
N LYS A 230 -25.99 21.74 37.68
CA LYS A 230 -26.20 23.18 37.55
C LYS A 230 -25.86 23.85 38.88
N ASP A 231 -25.32 25.05 38.85
CA ASP A 231 -25.17 25.88 40.05
C ASP A 231 -26.54 26.36 40.58
N SER A 232 -26.52 27.10 41.69
CA SER A 232 -27.71 27.71 42.30
C SER A 232 -28.45 28.71 41.40
N ASN A 233 -27.80 29.20 40.32
CA ASN A 233 -28.39 30.08 39.32
C ASN A 233 -28.94 29.31 38.10
N GLY A 234 -28.91 27.98 38.12
CA GLY A 234 -29.31 27.11 37.02
C GLY A 234 -28.30 27.03 35.87
N ILE A 235 -27.09 27.58 36.03
CA ILE A 235 -26.02 27.61 35.04
C ILE A 235 -25.23 26.28 35.12
N ILE A 236 -24.98 25.66 33.97
CA ILE A 236 -24.15 24.44 33.88
C ILE A 236 -22.67 24.83 34.03
N PRO A 237 -21.94 24.35 35.07
CA PRO A 237 -20.52 24.64 35.30
C PRO A 237 -19.59 24.15 34.17
N ASP A 238 -18.38 24.69 34.06
CA ASP A 238 -17.41 24.28 33.03
C ASP A 238 -16.95 22.83 33.19
N GLU A 239 -16.78 22.37 34.43
CA GLU A 239 -16.40 20.99 34.75
C GLU A 239 -17.45 20.00 34.23
N THR A 240 -18.73 20.30 34.45
CA THR A 240 -19.86 19.52 33.94
C THR A 240 -19.90 19.55 32.41
N ARG A 241 -19.61 20.70 31.78
CA ARG A 241 -19.57 20.83 30.32
C ARG A 241 -18.46 19.99 29.71
N ASP A 242 -17.25 20.09 30.25
CA ASP A 242 -16.06 19.41 29.75
C ASP A 242 -16.23 17.89 29.84
N ILE A 243 -16.73 17.37 30.97
CA ILE A 243 -17.03 15.94 31.14
C ILE A 243 -18.06 15.46 30.10
N PHE A 244 -19.14 16.22 29.90
CA PHE A 244 -20.21 15.82 28.97
C PHE A 244 -19.75 15.87 27.52
N LEU A 245 -18.89 16.83 27.19
CA LEU A 245 -18.26 16.99 25.88
C LEU A 245 -17.31 15.83 25.59
N ASP A 246 -16.41 15.50 26.52
CA ASP A 246 -15.49 14.37 26.43
C ASP A 246 -16.24 13.04 26.24
N LEU A 247 -17.28 12.78 27.05
CA LEU A 247 -18.09 11.56 26.93
C LEU A 247 -18.77 11.46 25.56
N VAL A 248 -19.40 12.55 25.07
CA VAL A 248 -20.10 12.56 23.77
C VAL A 248 -19.13 12.49 22.58
N ALA A 249 -17.87 12.92 22.76
CA ALA A 249 -16.81 12.80 21.76
C ALA A 249 -16.27 11.38 21.59
N MET A 250 -16.49 10.47 22.55
CA MET A 250 -16.09 9.05 22.44
C MET A 250 -16.92 8.23 21.42
N ASP A 251 -17.84 8.87 20.69
CA ASP A 251 -18.84 8.33 19.75
C ASP A 251 -19.87 7.34 20.33
N ALA A 252 -19.45 6.44 21.21
CA ALA A 252 -20.26 5.39 21.83
C ALA A 252 -21.26 5.90 22.88
N VAL A 253 -21.19 7.16 23.31
CA VAL A 253 -22.16 7.78 24.23
C VAL A 253 -23.08 8.73 23.47
N PRO A 254 -24.36 8.38 23.26
CA PRO A 254 -25.33 9.27 22.64
C PRO A 254 -25.59 10.53 23.48
N ALA A 255 -25.65 11.69 22.85
CA ALA A 255 -25.91 12.98 23.51
C ALA A 255 -27.26 13.05 24.27
N ASN A 256 -28.24 12.20 23.93
CA ASN A 256 -29.50 12.06 24.67
C ASN A 256 -29.46 11.04 25.82
N LYS A 257 -28.31 10.37 26.04
CA LYS A 257 -28.08 9.40 27.12
C LYS A 257 -26.90 9.77 28.02
N VAL A 258 -26.06 10.75 27.66
CA VAL A 258 -24.87 11.15 28.43
C VAL A 258 -25.19 11.44 29.90
N THR A 259 -26.26 12.19 30.22
CA THR A 259 -26.62 12.45 31.63
C THR A 259 -26.91 11.17 32.40
N ARG A 260 -27.58 10.19 31.78
CA ARG A 260 -27.86 8.88 32.40
C ARG A 260 -26.59 8.04 32.57
N VAL A 261 -25.66 8.12 31.62
CA VAL A 261 -24.35 7.44 31.70
C VAL A 261 -23.53 8.04 32.84
N PHE A 262 -23.40 9.37 32.89
CA PHE A 262 -22.69 10.07 33.95
C PHE A 262 -23.29 9.79 35.33
N LYS A 263 -24.63 9.87 35.48
CA LYS A 263 -25.32 9.49 36.73
C LYS A 263 -24.99 8.06 37.16
N ARG A 264 -25.00 7.08 36.25
CA ARG A 264 -24.64 5.68 36.58
C ARG A 264 -23.19 5.53 37.06
N ILE A 265 -22.25 6.23 36.41
CA ILE A 265 -20.84 6.21 36.81
C ILE A 265 -20.66 6.84 38.20
N ALA A 266 -21.26 8.01 38.44
CA ALA A 266 -21.20 8.70 39.72
C ALA A 266 -21.82 7.90 40.87
N CYS A 267 -23.01 7.31 40.67
CA CYS A 267 -23.64 6.43 41.65
C CYS A 267 -22.75 5.23 42.00
N ALA A 268 -22.06 4.64 41.03
CA ALA A 268 -21.12 3.54 41.27
C ALA A 268 -19.86 3.98 42.07
N LEU A 269 -19.55 5.28 42.08
CA LEU A 269 -18.49 5.89 42.89
C LEU A 269 -19.00 6.43 44.25
N GLY A 270 -20.31 6.29 44.55
CA GLY A 270 -20.91 6.80 45.78
C GLY A 270 -21.11 8.32 45.81
N ILE A 271 -21.21 8.95 44.63
CA ILE A 271 -21.51 10.38 44.45
C ILE A 271 -22.97 10.52 44.01
N GLU A 272 -23.73 11.35 44.69
CA GLU A 272 -25.10 11.68 44.29
C GLU A 272 -25.09 12.78 43.22
N ILE A 273 -25.97 12.71 42.21
CA ILE A 273 -26.01 13.68 41.10
C ILE A 273 -27.36 14.38 41.06
N GLU A 274 -27.37 15.65 41.46
CA GLU A 274 -28.58 16.47 41.44
C GLU A 274 -28.78 17.19 40.08
N GLY A 275 -30.06 17.33 39.69
CA GLY A 275 -30.49 18.02 38.48
C GLY A 275 -30.49 17.14 37.23
N ASP A 276 -30.78 17.75 36.08
CA ASP A 276 -30.74 17.11 34.75
C ASP A 276 -30.47 18.14 33.64
N LEU A 277 -29.87 17.68 32.54
CA LEU A 277 -29.50 18.48 31.37
C LEU A 277 -30.33 18.09 30.14
N SER A 278 -30.99 19.07 29.52
CA SER A 278 -31.79 18.84 28.31
C SER A 278 -30.92 18.41 27.12
N ARG A 279 -31.52 17.66 26.17
CA ARG A 279 -30.88 17.31 24.88
C ARG A 279 -30.37 18.55 24.13
N ARG A 280 -31.07 19.69 24.23
CA ARG A 280 -30.67 20.98 23.64
C ARG A 280 -29.42 21.55 24.34
N SER A 281 -29.36 21.47 25.67
CA SER A 281 -28.20 21.91 26.46
C SER A 281 -26.94 21.12 26.07
N VAL A 282 -27.03 19.79 26.03
CA VAL A 282 -25.92 18.92 25.59
C VAL A 282 -25.53 19.21 24.14
N GLY A 283 -26.51 19.38 23.25
CA GLY A 283 -26.27 19.74 21.85
C GLY A 283 -25.55 21.08 21.65
N ARG A 284 -25.72 22.03 22.59
CA ARG A 284 -24.98 23.30 22.61
C ARG A 284 -23.57 23.15 23.17
N ILE A 285 -23.39 22.40 24.26
CA ILE A 285 -22.07 22.05 24.82
C ILE A 285 -21.19 21.39 23.75
N VAL A 286 -21.76 20.48 22.95
CA VAL A 286 -21.09 19.87 21.79
C VAL A 286 -20.62 20.92 20.78
N LYS A 287 -21.48 21.88 20.41
CA LYS A 287 -21.11 22.97 19.47
C LYS A 287 -20.09 23.94 20.05
N GLU A 288 -20.11 24.20 21.37
CA GLU A 288 -19.09 24.99 22.07
C GLU A 288 -17.69 24.34 21.86
N GLY A 289 -17.59 23.01 21.99
CA GLY A 289 -16.37 22.26 21.66
C GLY A 289 -15.92 22.37 20.19
N GLY A 290 -16.86 22.44 19.25
CA GLY A 290 -16.57 22.70 17.84
C GLY A 290 -15.93 24.08 17.62
N ASN A 291 -16.51 25.13 18.21
CA ASN A 291 -15.96 26.49 18.13
C ASN A 291 -14.60 26.60 18.84
N ALA A 292 -14.40 25.91 19.97
CA ALA A 292 -13.08 25.83 20.60
C ALA A 292 -12.04 25.15 19.69
N SER A 293 -12.45 24.15 18.91
CA SER A 293 -11.58 23.47 17.93
C SER A 293 -11.20 24.39 16.77
N LYS A 294 -12.10 25.31 16.38
CA LYS A 294 -11.82 26.37 15.40
C LYS A 294 -10.83 27.42 15.93
N LEU A 295 -10.94 27.82 17.21
CA LEU A 295 -9.97 28.73 17.85
C LEU A 295 -8.58 28.08 18.01
N GLN A 296 -8.54 26.79 18.39
CA GLN A 296 -7.31 26.03 18.61
C GLN A 296 -6.37 26.02 17.38
N ILE A 297 -6.93 25.86 16.17
CA ILE A 297 -6.11 25.88 14.96
C ILE A 297 -5.50 27.27 14.74
N ILE A 298 -6.28 28.36 14.87
CA ILE A 298 -5.77 29.74 14.73
C ILE A 298 -4.68 30.04 15.75
N GLU A 299 -4.84 29.59 17.00
CA GLU A 299 -3.81 29.76 18.01
C GLU A 299 -2.52 29.00 17.68
N SER A 300 -2.62 27.81 17.09
CA SER A 300 -1.45 27.04 16.63
C SER A 300 -0.68 27.67 15.47
N LEU A 301 -1.27 28.63 14.74
CA LEU A 301 -0.59 29.33 13.64
C LEU A 301 0.50 30.29 14.13
N LYS A 302 0.45 30.73 15.39
CA LYS A 302 1.41 31.69 15.97
C LYS A 302 2.86 31.18 15.91
N ASP A 303 3.06 29.88 16.06
CA ASP A 303 4.36 29.20 16.02
C ASP A 303 4.58 28.38 14.72
N ALA A 304 3.74 28.57 13.70
CA ALA A 304 3.79 27.78 12.48
C ALA A 304 4.90 28.25 11.53
N LYS A 305 5.66 27.29 11.00
CA LYS A 305 6.60 27.48 9.88
C LYS A 305 5.97 27.16 8.52
N GLY A 306 4.88 26.41 8.51
CA GLY A 306 4.16 26.00 7.31
C GLY A 306 2.86 25.29 7.66
N ILE A 307 1.96 25.22 6.69
CA ILE A 307 0.68 24.50 6.78
C ILE A 307 0.56 23.65 5.52
N THR A 308 0.26 22.37 5.67
CA THR A 308 -0.16 21.54 4.53
C THR A 308 -1.64 21.21 4.62
N LEU A 309 -2.34 21.35 3.51
CA LEU A 309 -3.76 21.08 3.42
C LEU A 309 -3.98 19.71 2.80
N SER A 310 -5.03 19.03 3.22
CA SER A 310 -5.52 17.84 2.51
C SER A 310 -7.04 17.85 2.47
N GLY A 311 -7.59 17.43 1.34
CA GLY A 311 -9.03 17.35 1.15
C GLY A 311 -9.39 16.28 0.14
N ASP A 312 -10.67 15.89 0.18
CA ASP A 312 -11.25 14.86 -0.66
C ASP A 312 -12.76 15.09 -0.80
N GLY A 313 -13.31 14.70 -1.95
CA GLY A 313 -14.72 14.85 -2.27
C GLY A 313 -15.39 13.49 -2.45
N THR A 314 -16.53 13.25 -1.78
CA THR A 314 -17.35 12.06 -2.02
C THR A 314 -18.83 12.39 -2.08
N THR A 315 -19.60 11.54 -2.76
CA THR A 315 -21.06 11.63 -2.79
C THR A 315 -21.65 10.69 -1.72
N HIS A 316 -22.59 11.18 -0.92
CA HIS A 316 -23.35 10.39 0.03
C HIS A 316 -24.84 10.67 -0.10
N LYS A 317 -25.63 9.64 -0.47
CA LYS A 317 -27.07 9.76 -0.75
C LYS A 317 -27.37 10.87 -1.77
N ASN A 318 -26.64 10.84 -2.88
CA ASN A 318 -26.71 11.80 -3.99
C ASN A 318 -26.33 13.25 -3.65
N GLU A 319 -25.93 13.57 -2.41
CA GLU A 319 -25.37 14.87 -2.03
C GLU A 319 -23.84 14.83 -1.99
N THR A 320 -23.20 15.90 -2.43
CA THR A 320 -21.74 16.07 -2.44
C THR A 320 -21.23 16.58 -1.10
N TYR A 321 -20.21 15.90 -0.55
CA TYR A 321 -19.50 16.30 0.66
C TYR A 321 -17.99 16.40 0.40
N GLU A 322 -17.38 17.44 0.94
CA GLU A 322 -15.94 17.66 1.00
C GLU A 322 -15.44 17.42 2.43
N SER A 323 -14.32 16.73 2.56
CA SER A 323 -13.55 16.61 3.80
C SER A 323 -12.34 17.52 3.74
N LYS A 324 -11.99 18.15 4.87
CA LYS A 324 -10.90 19.14 4.97
C LYS A 324 -10.05 18.90 6.20
N PHE A 325 -8.74 18.79 6.00
CA PHE A 325 -7.72 18.68 7.05
C PHE A 325 -6.59 19.69 6.81
N ALA A 326 -5.96 20.14 7.89
CA ALA A 326 -4.73 20.93 7.85
C ALA A 326 -3.70 20.35 8.81
N THR A 327 -2.45 20.23 8.38
CA THR A 327 -1.31 19.93 9.25
C THR A 327 -0.52 21.20 9.47
N VAL A 328 -0.53 21.71 10.70
CA VAL A 328 0.26 22.89 11.11
C VAL A 328 1.64 22.41 11.57
N ILE A 329 2.69 22.92 10.94
CA ILE A 329 4.07 22.47 11.14
C ILE A 329 4.79 23.52 11.99
N THR A 330 5.04 23.18 13.24
CA THR A 330 5.76 24.01 14.23
C THR A 330 7.22 23.55 14.35
N PRO A 331 8.14 24.31 14.99
CA PRO A 331 9.53 23.87 15.19
C PRO A 331 9.68 22.49 15.86
N ASN A 332 8.70 22.07 16.69
CA ASN A 332 8.80 20.90 17.55
C ASN A 332 7.80 19.77 17.21
N LYS A 333 6.71 20.08 16.48
CA LYS A 333 5.56 19.18 16.28
C LYS A 333 4.87 19.43 14.94
N LYS A 334 4.33 18.36 14.36
CA LYS A 334 3.34 18.36 13.27
C LYS A 334 1.97 18.18 13.92
N LEU A 335 1.08 19.16 13.80
CA LEU A 335 -0.24 19.17 14.46
C LEU A 335 -1.34 19.00 13.40
N GLN A 336 -1.99 17.84 13.36
CA GLN A 336 -3.07 17.56 12.43
C GLN A 336 -4.43 18.02 12.99
N PHE A 337 -5.18 18.75 12.17
CA PHE A 337 -6.51 19.25 12.47
C PHE A 337 -7.51 18.79 11.42
N PHE A 338 -8.64 18.26 11.87
CA PHE A 338 -9.84 18.12 11.07
C PHE A 338 -10.61 19.45 11.11
N LEU A 339 -11.02 19.95 9.93
CA LEU A 339 -11.74 21.22 9.78
C LEU A 339 -13.25 21.03 9.58
N GLY A 340 -13.71 19.77 9.52
CA GLY A 340 -15.11 19.41 9.30
C GLY A 340 -15.37 18.82 7.92
N LEU A 341 -16.58 18.27 7.76
CA LEU A 341 -17.16 18.00 6.45
C LEU A 341 -18.03 19.18 6.02
N LYS A 342 -17.95 19.58 4.75
CA LYS A 342 -18.83 20.59 4.17
C LYS A 342 -19.65 19.99 3.03
N MET A 343 -20.91 20.40 2.88
CA MET A 343 -21.67 20.08 1.67
C MET A 343 -21.24 21.06 0.58
N ALA A 344 -21.06 20.57 -0.65
CA ALA A 344 -20.85 21.44 -1.81
C ALA A 344 -21.91 21.16 -2.87
N VAL A 345 -22.22 22.18 -3.67
CA VAL A 345 -23.25 22.09 -4.72
C VAL A 345 -22.84 21.17 -5.88
N ASN A 346 -21.53 21.01 -6.10
CA ASN A 346 -20.93 20.11 -7.08
C ASN A 346 -19.45 19.84 -6.68
N HIS A 347 -18.76 18.95 -7.42
CA HIS A 347 -17.34 18.60 -7.19
C HIS A 347 -16.36 19.37 -8.10
N THR A 348 -16.65 20.61 -8.52
CA THR A 348 -15.71 21.38 -9.35
C THR A 348 -14.58 22.00 -8.51
N SER A 349 -13.39 22.10 -9.10
CA SER A 349 -12.21 22.73 -8.47
C SER A 349 -12.48 24.15 -7.99
N GLU A 350 -13.30 24.91 -8.73
CA GLU A 350 -13.72 26.26 -8.36
C GLU A 350 -14.62 26.27 -7.11
N THR A 351 -15.59 25.35 -7.02
CA THR A 351 -16.44 25.21 -5.82
C THR A 351 -15.62 24.72 -4.62
N GLN A 352 -14.68 23.79 -4.83
CA GLN A 352 -13.76 23.33 -3.78
C GLN A 352 -12.86 24.46 -3.28
N LEU A 353 -12.30 25.30 -4.16
CA LEU A 353 -11.52 26.48 -3.76
C LEU A 353 -12.36 27.45 -2.92
N ALA A 354 -13.58 27.80 -3.39
CA ALA A 354 -14.48 28.66 -2.64
C ALA A 354 -14.80 28.06 -1.26
N GLY A 355 -15.07 26.75 -1.21
CA GLY A 355 -15.30 26.01 0.03
C GLY A 355 -14.08 25.95 0.96
N TRP A 356 -12.86 26.13 0.47
CA TRP A 356 -11.65 26.32 1.27
C TRP A 356 -11.51 27.76 1.78
N ILE A 357 -11.68 28.76 0.90
CA ILE A 357 -11.62 30.19 1.23
C ILE A 357 -12.60 30.51 2.36
N GLU A 358 -13.88 30.17 2.16
CA GLU A 358 -14.95 30.40 3.14
C GLU A 358 -14.65 29.68 4.46
N THR A 359 -14.07 28.46 4.44
CA THR A 359 -13.66 27.75 5.66
C THR A 359 -12.53 28.49 6.38
N THR A 360 -11.58 29.10 5.67
CA THR A 360 -10.49 29.89 6.30
C THR A 360 -11.00 31.22 6.84
N GLU A 361 -11.89 31.90 6.14
CA GLU A 361 -12.52 33.15 6.59
C GLU A 361 -13.37 32.91 7.85
N ASP A 362 -14.17 31.84 7.87
CA ASP A 362 -14.93 31.37 9.05
C ASP A 362 -14.08 31.18 10.32
N LEU A 363 -12.83 30.74 10.15
CA LEU A 363 -11.90 30.50 11.26
C LEU A 363 -11.31 31.82 11.78
N PHE A 364 -10.96 32.74 10.88
CA PHE A 364 -10.40 34.04 11.23
C PHE A 364 -11.47 34.98 11.82
N HIS A 365 -12.66 35.06 11.21
CA HIS A 365 -13.80 35.82 11.75
C HIS A 365 -14.12 35.39 13.19
N LEU A 366 -14.20 34.08 13.46
CA LEU A 366 -14.47 33.58 14.81
C LEU A 366 -13.35 33.93 15.80
N ALA A 367 -12.07 33.87 15.37
CA ALA A 367 -10.94 34.23 16.20
C ALA A 367 -10.90 35.74 16.49
N TYR A 368 -11.22 36.58 15.51
CA TYR A 368 -11.31 38.03 15.66
C TYR A 368 -12.46 38.42 16.61
N GLU A 369 -13.68 37.89 16.40
CA GLU A 369 -14.81 38.14 17.32
C GLU A 369 -14.54 37.69 18.77
N SER A 370 -13.64 36.72 18.97
CA SER A 370 -13.23 36.24 20.30
C SER A 370 -12.18 37.14 20.97
N GLY A 371 -11.51 38.02 20.22
CA GLY A 371 -10.35 38.78 20.67
C GLY A 371 -9.04 37.96 20.76
N LEU A 372 -9.00 36.75 20.16
CA LEU A 372 -7.79 35.92 20.08
C LEU A 372 -6.74 36.50 19.11
N ILE A 373 -7.21 37.23 18.09
CA ILE A 373 -6.41 37.98 17.12
C ILE A 373 -6.96 39.41 17.00
N SER A 374 -6.11 40.37 16.65
CA SER A 374 -6.46 41.80 16.54
C SER A 374 -6.99 42.24 15.18
N GLU A 375 -6.71 41.46 14.14
CA GLU A 375 -7.05 41.75 12.75
C GLU A 375 -7.68 40.51 12.12
N ASP A 376 -8.72 40.72 11.31
CA ASP A 376 -9.50 39.67 10.66
C ASP A 376 -8.92 39.33 9.28
N ASP A 377 -7.69 38.79 9.28
CA ASP A 377 -6.89 38.60 8.05
C ASP A 377 -6.53 37.13 7.78
N ALA A 378 -7.43 36.43 7.06
CA ALA A 378 -7.21 35.06 6.60
C ALA A 378 -6.02 34.90 5.64
N ARG A 379 -5.43 35.98 5.10
CA ARG A 379 -4.23 35.90 4.24
C ARG A 379 -3.01 35.41 5.02
N ILE A 380 -3.01 35.54 6.35
CA ILE A 380 -2.00 34.94 7.24
C ILE A 380 -1.95 33.42 7.04
N PHE A 381 -3.11 32.75 6.97
CA PHE A 381 -3.20 31.30 6.72
C PHE A 381 -2.63 30.95 5.35
N TRP A 382 -3.09 31.62 4.29
CA TRP A 382 -2.68 31.33 2.91
C TRP A 382 -1.19 31.58 2.66
N ASN A 383 -0.60 32.59 3.30
CA ASN A 383 0.84 32.84 3.26
C ASN A 383 1.65 31.72 3.97
N LEU A 384 1.09 31.07 4.99
CA LEU A 384 1.69 29.90 5.65
C LEU A 384 1.45 28.57 4.89
N VAL A 385 0.52 28.48 3.94
CA VAL A 385 0.29 27.23 3.18
C VAL A 385 1.49 26.90 2.29
N THR A 386 2.08 25.73 2.50
CA THR A 386 3.32 25.23 1.86
C THR A 386 3.11 23.90 1.12
N GLY A 387 1.96 23.23 1.30
CA GLY A 387 1.68 21.98 0.62
C GLY A 387 0.19 21.65 0.46
N PHE A 388 -0.14 20.86 -0.56
CA PHE A 388 -1.47 20.31 -0.81
C PHE A 388 -1.39 18.81 -1.13
N HIS A 389 -2.10 17.98 -0.36
CA HIS A 389 -2.18 16.53 -0.53
C HIS A 389 -3.61 16.10 -0.92
N SER A 390 -3.73 15.40 -2.04
CA SER A 390 -5.02 14.97 -2.62
C SER A 390 -4.90 13.58 -3.24
N ASP A 391 -5.98 13.10 -3.87
CA ASP A 391 -5.88 12.02 -4.86
C ASP A 391 -5.24 12.54 -6.18
N HIS A 392 -5.29 11.73 -7.24
CA HIS A 392 -4.73 12.05 -8.55
C HIS A 392 -5.75 12.53 -9.59
N ALA A 393 -6.98 12.87 -9.19
CA ALA A 393 -8.04 13.28 -10.12
C ALA A 393 -7.74 14.63 -10.81
N ALA A 394 -8.31 14.83 -12.00
CA ALA A 394 -8.02 15.99 -12.83
C ALA A 394 -8.53 17.30 -12.21
N ASP A 395 -9.66 17.25 -11.52
CA ASP A 395 -10.22 18.33 -10.71
C ASP A 395 -9.34 18.66 -9.50
N GLN A 396 -8.71 17.67 -8.84
CA GLN A 396 -7.76 17.93 -7.75
C GLN A 396 -6.46 18.57 -8.23
N LYS A 397 -5.92 18.15 -9.39
CA LYS A 397 -4.76 18.82 -10.01
C LYS A 397 -5.10 20.25 -10.44
N LYS A 398 -6.30 20.48 -10.98
CA LYS A 398 -6.79 21.82 -11.29
C LYS A 398 -7.00 22.67 -10.03
N LEU A 399 -7.52 22.09 -8.93
CA LEU A 399 -7.67 22.75 -7.63
C LEU A 399 -6.31 23.20 -7.09
N PHE A 400 -5.27 22.37 -7.18
CA PHE A 400 -3.92 22.75 -6.77
C PHE A 400 -3.40 23.99 -7.53
N GLU A 401 -3.55 24.03 -8.86
CA GLU A 401 -3.17 25.21 -9.66
C GLU A 401 -3.99 26.46 -9.32
N LEU A 402 -5.27 26.31 -8.97
CA LEU A 402 -6.10 27.41 -8.48
C LEU A 402 -5.65 27.90 -7.09
N LEU A 403 -5.35 26.99 -6.16
CA LEU A 403 -4.83 27.29 -4.82
C LEU A 403 -3.46 27.99 -4.89
N LYS A 404 -2.59 27.56 -5.80
CA LYS A 404 -1.29 28.19 -6.05
C LYS A 404 -1.46 29.64 -6.54
N LYS A 405 -2.30 29.87 -7.54
CA LYS A 405 -2.63 31.23 -8.03
C LYS A 405 -3.26 32.09 -6.94
N TRP A 406 -4.13 31.51 -6.11
CA TRP A 406 -4.74 32.20 -4.97
C TRP A 406 -3.69 32.62 -3.94
N LYS A 407 -2.81 31.70 -3.50
CA LYS A 407 -1.68 31.98 -2.60
C LYS A 407 -0.82 33.12 -3.13
N THR A 408 -0.34 33.03 -4.37
CA THR A 408 0.48 34.07 -4.99
C THR A 408 -0.25 35.41 -4.98
N ARG A 409 -1.53 35.47 -5.38
CA ARG A 409 -2.30 36.72 -5.37
C ARG A 409 -2.35 37.36 -3.97
N LEU A 410 -2.64 36.58 -2.93
CA LEU A 410 -2.73 37.09 -1.55
C LEU A 410 -1.36 37.52 -1.00
N GLU A 411 -0.28 36.84 -1.37
CA GLU A 411 1.09 37.23 -0.99
C GLU A 411 1.44 38.59 -1.59
N ARG A 412 1.19 38.79 -2.89
CA ARG A 412 1.44 40.06 -3.58
C ARG A 412 0.56 41.18 -3.03
N GLU A 413 -0.70 40.91 -2.67
CA GLU A 413 -1.58 41.88 -2.00
C GLU A 413 -0.98 42.34 -0.66
N VAL A 414 -0.58 41.41 0.22
CA VAL A 414 0.05 41.73 1.52
C VAL A 414 1.40 42.45 1.35
N ARG A 415 2.20 42.06 0.36
CA ARG A 415 3.48 42.70 0.02
C ARG A 415 3.27 44.13 -0.49
N GLY A 416 2.29 44.33 -1.35
CA GLY A 416 1.87 45.63 -1.86
C GLY A 416 1.41 46.57 -0.75
N GLU A 417 0.58 46.11 0.18
CA GLU A 417 0.12 46.90 1.33
C GLU A 417 1.28 47.36 2.23
N ARG A 418 2.25 46.48 2.50
CA ARG A 418 3.48 46.84 3.24
C ARG A 418 4.32 47.87 2.48
N ALA A 419 4.31 47.82 1.16
CA ALA A 419 5.05 48.75 0.32
C ALA A 419 4.38 50.12 0.20
N VAL A 420 3.05 50.17 0.07
CA VAL A 420 2.25 51.41 0.07
C VAL A 420 2.46 52.21 1.36
N LYS A 421 2.59 51.54 2.52
CA LYS A 421 2.95 52.19 3.81
C LYS A 421 4.32 52.88 3.84
N ARG A 422 5.15 52.73 2.79
CA ARG A 422 6.46 53.40 2.64
C ARG A 422 6.46 54.47 1.54
N LEU A 423 5.37 54.61 0.78
CA LEU A 423 5.21 55.69 -0.20
C LEU A 423 4.80 56.99 0.50
N THR A 424 5.14 58.12 -0.08
CA THR A 424 4.55 59.41 0.29
C THR A 424 3.12 59.53 -0.26
N ASP A 425 2.30 60.37 0.38
CA ASP A 425 0.92 60.65 -0.06
C ASP A 425 0.88 61.11 -1.54
N ASN A 426 1.87 61.88 -1.98
CA ASN A 426 2.00 62.35 -3.37
C ASN A 426 2.28 61.20 -4.35
N GLU A 427 3.20 60.30 -4.04
CA GLU A 427 3.51 59.14 -4.89
C GLU A 427 2.30 58.21 -5.02
N TYR A 428 1.61 57.94 -3.91
CA TYR A 428 0.40 57.13 -3.92
C TYR A 428 -0.76 57.83 -4.68
N ALA A 429 -0.94 59.14 -4.49
CA ALA A 429 -1.92 59.92 -5.25
C ALA A 429 -1.64 59.91 -6.76
N CYS A 430 -0.37 59.98 -7.19
CA CYS A 430 0.00 59.85 -8.60
C CYS A 430 -0.40 58.49 -9.19
N LEU A 431 -0.17 57.38 -8.47
CA LEU A 431 -0.56 56.04 -8.91
C LEU A 431 -2.09 55.89 -9.01
N ILE A 432 -2.82 56.39 -8.01
CA ILE A 432 -4.29 56.40 -8.01
C ILE A 432 -4.84 57.25 -9.17
N PHE A 433 -4.24 58.40 -9.45
CA PHE A 433 -4.63 59.26 -10.57
C PHE A 433 -4.41 58.57 -11.94
N GLN A 434 -3.23 57.95 -12.13
CA GLN A 434 -2.92 57.18 -13.34
C GLN A 434 -3.89 56.02 -13.54
N GLY A 435 -4.16 55.23 -12.49
CA GLY A 435 -5.16 54.15 -12.56
C GLY A 435 -6.56 54.67 -12.89
N SER A 436 -6.95 55.82 -12.34
CA SER A 436 -8.25 56.45 -12.59
C SER A 436 -8.40 56.87 -14.05
N GLN A 437 -7.33 57.39 -14.68
CA GLN A 437 -7.34 57.68 -16.12
C GLN A 437 -7.55 56.42 -16.97
N VAL A 438 -6.90 55.30 -16.61
CA VAL A 438 -7.07 54.01 -17.30
C VAL A 438 -8.47 53.44 -17.12
N LEU A 439 -9.08 53.56 -15.93
CA LEU A 439 -10.48 53.18 -15.69
C LEU A 439 -11.45 53.95 -16.58
N VAL A 440 -11.31 55.28 -16.63
CA VAL A 440 -12.16 56.16 -17.46
C VAL A 440 -12.01 55.82 -18.94
N GLN A 441 -10.79 55.57 -19.43
CA GLN A 441 -10.56 55.11 -20.80
C GLN A 441 -11.21 53.74 -21.08
N LYS A 442 -11.04 52.76 -20.19
CA LYS A 442 -11.67 51.42 -20.32
C LYS A 442 -13.20 51.47 -20.32
N ALA A 443 -13.80 52.48 -19.70
CA ALA A 443 -15.25 52.68 -19.74
C ALA A 443 -15.75 53.31 -21.06
N GLY A 444 -14.87 53.76 -21.96
CA GLY A 444 -15.23 54.48 -23.19
C GLY A 444 -15.02 56.00 -23.12
N GLY A 445 -14.29 56.49 -22.12
CA GLY A 445 -14.03 57.91 -21.88
C GLY A 445 -14.95 58.55 -20.84
N PRO A 446 -14.76 59.85 -20.52
CA PRO A 446 -15.42 60.52 -19.40
C PRO A 446 -16.96 60.44 -19.43
N ALA A 447 -17.59 60.70 -20.58
CA ALA A 447 -19.04 60.67 -20.71
C ALA A 447 -19.64 59.27 -20.46
N ALA A 448 -18.93 58.20 -20.86
CA ALA A 448 -19.37 56.83 -20.61
C ALA A 448 -19.09 56.39 -19.17
N TRP A 449 -18.04 56.91 -18.54
CA TRP A 449 -17.77 56.72 -17.11
C TRP A 449 -18.82 57.41 -16.23
N ASP A 450 -19.21 58.65 -16.54
CA ASP A 450 -20.19 59.41 -15.76
C ASP A 450 -21.61 58.83 -15.88
N ALA A 451 -21.90 58.13 -16.98
CA ALA A 451 -23.14 57.38 -17.19
C ALA A 451 -23.23 56.07 -16.37
N LEU A 452 -22.14 55.59 -15.76
CA LEU A 452 -22.17 54.42 -14.89
C LEU A 452 -22.85 54.72 -13.55
N GLY A 453 -23.57 53.74 -13.00
CA GLY A 453 -24.13 53.83 -11.66
C GLY A 453 -23.05 54.04 -10.57
N THR A 454 -23.43 54.63 -9.45
CA THR A 454 -22.51 54.91 -8.33
C THR A 454 -21.87 53.65 -7.76
N GLU A 455 -22.64 52.56 -7.65
CA GLU A 455 -22.14 51.25 -7.20
C GLU A 455 -21.09 50.69 -8.16
N GLU A 456 -21.36 50.69 -9.46
CA GLU A 456 -20.43 50.21 -10.50
C GLU A 456 -19.14 51.03 -10.56
N ARG A 457 -19.24 52.37 -10.41
CA ARG A 457 -18.05 53.23 -10.30
C ARG A 457 -17.23 52.91 -9.04
N THR A 458 -17.90 52.70 -7.91
CA THR A 458 -17.23 52.36 -6.64
C THR A 458 -16.51 51.01 -6.74
N TYR A 459 -17.20 49.99 -7.27
CA TYR A 459 -16.62 48.67 -7.53
C TYR A 459 -15.37 48.73 -8.43
N ARG A 460 -15.44 49.48 -9.55
CA ARG A 460 -14.29 49.66 -10.45
C ARG A 460 -13.12 50.40 -9.80
N ILE A 461 -13.40 51.43 -8.99
CA ILE A 461 -12.37 52.16 -8.24
C ILE A 461 -11.67 51.24 -7.23
N ASP A 462 -12.42 50.42 -6.50
CA ASP A 462 -11.83 49.51 -5.50
C ASP A 462 -11.08 48.34 -6.14
N GLU A 463 -11.54 47.78 -7.26
CA GLU A 463 -10.75 46.80 -8.02
C GLU A 463 -9.47 47.41 -8.62
N MET A 464 -9.50 48.66 -9.09
CA MET A 464 -8.30 49.37 -9.50
C MET A 464 -7.33 49.59 -8.32
N ARG A 465 -7.81 49.97 -7.14
CA ARG A 465 -6.97 50.10 -5.93
C ARG A 465 -6.30 48.78 -5.58
N LYS A 466 -7.06 47.68 -5.54
CA LYS A 466 -6.50 46.33 -5.32
C LYS A 466 -5.48 45.95 -6.40
N GLN A 467 -5.73 46.33 -7.66
CA GLN A 467 -4.78 46.07 -8.74
C GLN A 467 -3.48 46.86 -8.57
N ILE A 468 -3.55 48.16 -8.26
CA ILE A 468 -2.35 48.99 -7.98
C ILE A 468 -1.55 48.41 -6.81
N ILE A 469 -2.22 47.96 -5.74
CA ILE A 469 -1.57 47.28 -4.61
C ILE A 469 -0.86 46.01 -5.09
N ARG A 470 -1.50 45.17 -5.92
CA ARG A 470 -0.88 43.98 -6.51
C ARG A 470 0.30 44.31 -7.40
N ASP A 471 0.21 45.33 -8.25
CA ASP A 471 1.27 45.74 -9.17
C ASP A 471 2.52 46.25 -8.41
N ILE A 472 2.32 47.00 -7.32
CA ILE A 472 3.38 47.37 -6.37
C ILE A 472 3.95 46.11 -5.69
N GLY A 473 3.09 45.18 -5.27
CA GLY A 473 3.47 43.90 -4.67
C GLY A 473 4.35 43.05 -5.58
N GLU A 474 4.02 42.95 -6.86
CA GLU A 474 4.81 42.25 -7.88
C GLU A 474 6.14 42.97 -8.12
N THR A 475 6.13 44.32 -8.20
CA THR A 475 7.36 45.13 -8.32
C THR A 475 8.30 44.94 -7.12
N GLU A 476 7.77 44.70 -5.93
CA GLU A 476 8.55 44.37 -4.72
C GLU A 476 8.96 42.91 -4.64
N PHE A 477 8.23 42.00 -5.28
CA PHE A 477 8.61 40.60 -5.40
C PHE A 477 9.75 40.44 -6.41
N GLU A 478 9.75 41.16 -7.53
CA GLU A 478 10.81 41.09 -8.53
C GLU A 478 12.17 41.62 -8.02
N LYS A 479 12.18 42.42 -6.94
CA LYS A 479 13.40 42.87 -6.25
C LYS A 479 14.06 41.79 -5.38
N LEU A 480 13.35 40.69 -5.09
CA LEU A 480 13.89 39.57 -4.32
C LEU A 480 14.93 38.79 -5.14
N SER A 481 15.86 38.12 -4.45
CA SER A 481 16.69 37.09 -5.08
C SER A 481 15.85 35.87 -5.47
N GLU A 482 16.29 35.09 -6.46
CA GLU A 482 15.59 33.88 -6.91
C GLU A 482 15.38 32.84 -5.78
N ALA A 483 16.28 32.80 -4.79
CA ALA A 483 16.11 31.96 -3.60
C ALA A 483 14.97 32.45 -2.69
N GLU A 484 14.83 33.77 -2.51
CA GLU A 484 13.72 34.37 -1.76
C GLU A 484 12.39 34.26 -2.53
N LYS A 485 12.39 34.40 -3.85
CA LYS A 485 11.20 34.17 -4.69
C LYS A 485 10.69 32.73 -4.54
N ALA A 486 11.59 31.75 -4.66
CA ALA A 486 11.28 30.33 -4.48
C ALA A 486 10.80 29.99 -3.06
N GLU A 487 11.24 30.74 -2.06
CA GLU A 487 10.83 30.59 -0.66
C GLU A 487 9.44 31.18 -0.39
N VAL A 488 9.13 32.32 -1.00
CA VAL A 488 7.84 33.04 -0.89
C VAL A 488 6.72 32.30 -1.62
N ASP A 489 6.97 31.88 -2.87
CA ASP A 489 5.99 31.16 -3.70
C ASP A 489 6.01 29.64 -3.46
N LEU A 490 6.64 29.17 -2.37
CA LEU A 490 6.70 27.74 -2.04
C LEU A 490 5.29 27.19 -1.78
N ILE A 491 4.85 26.33 -2.69
CA ILE A 491 3.75 25.38 -2.45
C ILE A 491 4.02 24.09 -3.24
N LEU A 492 4.01 22.95 -2.54
CA LEU A 492 4.27 21.64 -3.13
C LEU A 492 2.98 20.80 -3.21
N TRP A 493 2.91 19.91 -4.19
CA TRP A 493 1.82 18.94 -4.33
C TRP A 493 2.36 17.52 -4.26
N ALA A 494 1.58 16.62 -3.67
CA ALA A 494 1.83 15.18 -3.74
C ALA A 494 0.50 14.42 -3.78
N GLY A 495 0.39 13.46 -4.70
CA GLY A 495 -0.82 12.65 -4.83
C GLY A 495 -0.73 11.34 -4.04
N CYS A 496 -1.80 10.99 -3.33
CA CYS A 496 -1.94 9.81 -2.47
C CYS A 496 -1.32 8.52 -3.06
N CYS A 497 -0.43 7.86 -2.28
CA CYS A 497 0.30 6.67 -2.72
C CYS A 497 -0.61 5.47 -3.05
N MET A 498 -1.76 5.36 -2.38
CA MET A 498 -2.74 4.29 -2.63
C MET A 498 -3.33 4.36 -4.04
N HIS A 499 -3.57 5.57 -4.53
CA HIS A 499 -4.10 5.81 -5.86
C HIS A 499 -3.05 5.56 -6.95
N LYS A 500 -1.74 5.76 -6.64
CA LYS A 500 -0.63 5.40 -7.54
C LYS A 500 -0.64 3.90 -7.83
N GLU A 501 -0.63 3.07 -6.79
CA GLU A 501 -0.63 1.62 -6.93
C GLU A 501 -1.92 1.10 -7.58
N MET A 502 -3.09 1.54 -7.12
CA MET A 502 -4.37 1.13 -7.71
C MET A 502 -4.48 1.47 -9.19
N ASN A 503 -4.04 2.66 -9.60
CA ASN A 503 -4.13 3.05 -11.00
C ASN A 503 -3.02 2.40 -11.86
N ALA A 504 -1.86 2.07 -11.28
CA ALA A 504 -0.86 1.25 -11.95
C ALA A 504 -1.33 -0.20 -12.15
N PHE A 505 -2.01 -0.78 -11.16
CA PHE A 505 -2.67 -2.07 -11.27
C PHE A 505 -3.73 -2.07 -12.38
N LYS A 506 -4.61 -1.05 -12.41
CA LYS A 506 -5.58 -0.86 -13.52
C LYS A 506 -4.89 -0.76 -14.88
N GLY A 507 -3.77 -0.03 -14.96
CA GLY A 507 -2.94 0.04 -16.17
C GLY A 507 -2.44 -1.33 -16.62
N GLY A 508 -1.96 -2.15 -15.67
CA GLY A 508 -1.59 -3.54 -15.95
C GLY A 508 -2.74 -4.38 -16.51
N CYS A 509 -3.96 -4.24 -15.98
CA CYS A 509 -5.15 -4.92 -16.50
C CYS A 509 -5.47 -4.50 -17.95
N VAL A 510 -5.37 -3.21 -18.29
CA VAL A 510 -5.48 -2.74 -19.68
C VAL A 510 -4.42 -3.37 -20.59
N GLY A 511 -3.24 -3.68 -20.05
CA GLY A 511 -2.21 -4.46 -20.74
C GLY A 511 -2.58 -5.92 -21.04
N LEU A 512 -3.54 -6.51 -20.31
CA LEU A 512 -4.12 -7.82 -20.65
C LEU A 512 -5.07 -7.68 -21.84
N ASP A 513 -6.00 -6.73 -21.78
CA ASP A 513 -6.95 -6.45 -22.87
C ASP A 513 -6.22 -6.14 -24.19
N GLU A 514 -5.18 -5.29 -24.13
CA GLU A 514 -4.33 -4.99 -25.29
C GLU A 514 -3.56 -6.21 -25.81
N TYR A 515 -3.10 -7.10 -24.92
CA TYR A 515 -2.44 -8.33 -25.35
C TYR A 515 -3.40 -9.23 -26.13
N TRP A 516 -4.61 -9.47 -25.61
CA TRP A 516 -5.61 -10.30 -26.29
C TRP A 516 -6.06 -9.68 -27.61
N ASN A 517 -6.34 -8.37 -27.64
CA ASN A 517 -6.70 -7.66 -28.86
C ASN A 517 -5.58 -7.65 -29.92
N GLY A 518 -4.32 -7.70 -29.49
CA GLY A 518 -3.15 -7.79 -30.38
C GLY A 518 -2.82 -9.20 -30.89
N HIS A 519 -3.45 -10.25 -30.35
CA HIS A 519 -3.24 -11.65 -30.73
C HIS A 519 -4.57 -12.34 -31.07
N PRO A 520 -5.24 -11.96 -32.18
CA PRO A 520 -6.53 -12.53 -32.59
C PRO A 520 -6.46 -14.02 -32.98
N ASP A 521 -5.26 -14.59 -33.08
CA ASP A 521 -4.98 -16.02 -33.21
C ASP A 521 -5.17 -16.81 -31.91
N LEU A 522 -5.21 -16.13 -30.77
CA LEU A 522 -5.42 -16.73 -29.45
C LEU A 522 -6.86 -16.50 -28.96
N PRO A 523 -7.52 -17.49 -28.35
CA PRO A 523 -8.84 -17.27 -27.76
C PRO A 523 -8.72 -16.29 -26.58
N PRO A 524 -9.42 -15.14 -26.60
CA PRO A 524 -9.45 -14.22 -25.48
C PRO A 524 -10.28 -14.80 -24.32
N PRO A 525 -10.17 -14.23 -23.10
CA PRO A 525 -11.01 -14.60 -21.97
C PRO A 525 -12.50 -14.59 -22.31
N ILE A 526 -13.25 -15.54 -21.76
CA ILE A 526 -14.69 -15.68 -22.01
C ILE A 526 -15.45 -14.39 -21.67
N LEU A 527 -16.39 -14.00 -22.54
CA LEU A 527 -17.27 -12.86 -22.30
C LEU A 527 -18.31 -13.22 -21.23
N LEU A 528 -18.51 -12.34 -20.24
CA LEU A 528 -19.40 -12.56 -19.10
C LEU A 528 -20.55 -11.52 -19.08
N PRO A 529 -21.49 -11.60 -20.05
CA PRO A 529 -22.63 -10.70 -20.14
C PRO A 529 -23.58 -10.85 -18.95
N ASN A 530 -24.35 -9.82 -18.61
CA ASN A 530 -25.52 -9.98 -17.74
C ASN A 530 -26.65 -10.73 -18.48
N ARG A 531 -27.71 -11.13 -17.77
CA ARG A 531 -28.82 -11.93 -18.33
C ARG A 531 -29.41 -11.34 -19.62
N ASP A 532 -29.61 -10.02 -19.63
CA ASP A 532 -30.31 -9.35 -20.72
C ASP A 532 -29.38 -9.12 -21.92
N ASN A 533 -28.09 -8.79 -21.68
CA ASN A 533 -27.06 -8.78 -22.71
C ASN A 533 -26.86 -10.16 -23.32
N ALA A 534 -26.84 -11.23 -22.51
CA ALA A 534 -26.71 -12.60 -23.00
C ALA A 534 -27.88 -12.95 -23.92
N ALA A 535 -29.11 -12.68 -23.49
CA ALA A 535 -30.31 -12.86 -24.30
C ALA A 535 -30.27 -12.05 -25.59
N ALA A 536 -29.78 -10.80 -25.58
CA ALA A 536 -29.63 -9.98 -26.78
C ALA A 536 -28.58 -10.57 -27.76
N ILE A 537 -27.42 -11.00 -27.25
CA ILE A 537 -26.33 -11.59 -28.05
C ILE A 537 -26.78 -12.92 -28.68
N GLU A 538 -27.43 -13.79 -27.92
CA GLU A 538 -27.85 -15.12 -28.37
C GLU A 538 -29.07 -15.08 -29.31
N LYS A 539 -30.08 -14.25 -29.01
CA LYS A 539 -31.37 -14.27 -29.71
C LYS A 539 -31.48 -13.27 -30.86
N ALA A 540 -30.61 -12.26 -30.91
CA ALA A 540 -30.61 -11.23 -31.95
C ALA A 540 -29.21 -10.95 -32.56
N PRO A 541 -28.43 -11.98 -32.93
CA PRO A 541 -27.09 -11.79 -33.49
C PRO A 541 -27.13 -10.93 -34.76
N GLY A 542 -26.14 -10.04 -34.91
CA GLY A 542 -26.07 -9.09 -36.04
C GLY A 542 -26.99 -7.88 -35.93
N THR A 543 -27.66 -7.66 -34.78
CA THR A 543 -28.41 -6.43 -34.50
C THR A 543 -27.57 -5.42 -33.71
N GLU A 544 -27.89 -4.13 -33.80
CA GLU A 544 -27.29 -3.08 -32.98
C GLU A 544 -27.44 -3.37 -31.47
N ALA A 545 -28.53 -4.04 -31.07
CA ALA A 545 -28.74 -4.47 -29.68
C ALA A 545 -27.71 -5.52 -29.24
N ALA A 546 -27.42 -6.52 -30.07
CA ALA A 546 -26.40 -7.53 -29.81
C ALA A 546 -24.96 -6.96 -29.86
N GLU A 547 -24.68 -6.04 -30.79
CA GLU A 547 -23.40 -5.33 -30.85
C GLU A 547 -23.19 -4.47 -29.58
N ARG A 548 -24.21 -3.70 -29.18
CA ARG A 548 -24.20 -2.88 -27.96
C ARG A 548 -24.08 -3.74 -26.70
N ALA A 549 -24.79 -4.87 -26.64
CA ALA A 549 -24.69 -5.83 -25.54
C ALA A 549 -23.31 -6.47 -25.45
N THR A 550 -22.68 -6.79 -26.59
CA THR A 550 -21.30 -7.31 -26.66
C THR A 550 -20.32 -6.24 -26.17
N ALA A 551 -20.43 -5.01 -26.66
CA ALA A 551 -19.56 -3.90 -26.29
C ALA A 551 -19.70 -3.45 -24.82
N ARG A 552 -20.88 -3.64 -24.21
CA ARG A 552 -21.14 -3.39 -22.77
C ARG A 552 -20.78 -4.56 -21.85
N SER A 553 -20.37 -5.71 -22.40
CA SER A 553 -20.05 -6.90 -21.61
C SER A 553 -18.54 -7.03 -21.39
N GLU A 554 -18.17 -7.38 -20.16
CA GLU A 554 -16.77 -7.49 -19.73
C GLU A 554 -16.32 -8.96 -19.70
N ARG A 555 -15.01 -9.20 -19.62
CA ARG A 555 -14.38 -10.53 -19.62
C ARG A 555 -13.25 -10.62 -18.60
N GLY A 556 -12.67 -11.80 -18.44
CA GLY A 556 -11.40 -11.98 -17.71
C GLY A 556 -11.48 -11.96 -16.19
N ALA A 557 -10.31 -12.06 -15.55
CA ALA A 557 -10.16 -12.32 -14.12
C ALA A 557 -10.75 -11.23 -13.23
N ILE A 558 -10.64 -9.95 -13.63
CA ILE A 558 -11.22 -8.82 -12.91
C ILE A 558 -12.76 -8.88 -12.92
N LYS A 559 -13.36 -9.30 -14.04
CA LYS A 559 -14.81 -9.48 -14.12
C LYS A 559 -15.28 -10.63 -13.25
N VAL A 560 -14.59 -11.77 -13.28
CA VAL A 560 -14.90 -12.90 -12.39
C VAL A 560 -14.73 -12.52 -10.92
N ALA A 561 -13.66 -11.82 -10.52
CA ALA A 561 -13.46 -11.35 -9.15
C ALA A 561 -14.53 -10.34 -8.69
N SER A 562 -15.05 -9.51 -9.60
CA SER A 562 -16.17 -8.60 -9.35
C SER A 562 -17.49 -9.35 -9.12
N LEU A 563 -17.83 -10.31 -10.00
CA LEU A 563 -19.02 -11.14 -9.89
C LEU A 563 -18.97 -12.06 -8.66
N ALA A 564 -17.81 -12.67 -8.40
CA ALA A 564 -17.56 -13.48 -7.20
C ALA A 564 -17.73 -12.65 -5.92
N GLY A 565 -17.31 -11.37 -5.92
CA GLY A 565 -17.62 -10.46 -4.82
C GLY A 565 -19.11 -10.20 -4.65
N ALA A 566 -19.83 -9.94 -5.75
CA ALA A 566 -21.27 -9.72 -5.71
C ALA A 566 -22.04 -10.95 -5.18
N ILE A 567 -21.58 -12.17 -5.46
CA ILE A 567 -22.21 -13.41 -4.99
C ILE A 567 -21.77 -13.74 -3.55
N PHE A 568 -20.46 -13.75 -3.28
CA PHE A 568 -19.91 -14.17 -2.00
C PHE A 568 -20.01 -13.04 -0.97
N ARG A 569 -19.38 -11.87 -1.23
CA ARG A 569 -19.29 -10.74 -0.29
C ARG A 569 -20.05 -9.50 -0.78
N HIS A 570 -21.36 -9.66 -0.93
CA HIS A 570 -22.25 -8.66 -1.50
C HIS A 570 -22.26 -7.30 -0.74
N LYS A 571 -22.58 -6.20 -1.46
CA LYS A 571 -22.61 -4.82 -0.93
C LYS A 571 -23.64 -4.60 0.19
N ASP A 572 -24.81 -5.22 0.06
CA ASP A 572 -25.80 -5.35 1.12
C ASP A 572 -25.46 -6.55 2.01
N ARG A 573 -25.28 -6.29 3.31
CA ARG A 573 -24.93 -7.27 4.35
C ARG A 573 -26.02 -8.31 4.64
N LYS A 574 -27.24 -8.14 4.11
CA LYS A 574 -28.32 -9.15 4.20
C LYS A 574 -28.28 -10.19 3.07
N ARG A 575 -27.52 -9.95 2.01
CA ARG A 575 -27.47 -10.78 0.81
C ARG A 575 -26.06 -11.38 0.63
N GLY A 576 -25.95 -12.38 -0.24
CA GLY A 576 -24.69 -13.04 -0.59
C GLY A 576 -24.37 -14.28 0.25
N GLN A 577 -23.33 -14.99 -0.15
CA GLN A 577 -22.99 -16.34 0.31
C GLN A 577 -21.80 -16.38 1.28
N GLN A 578 -21.33 -15.24 1.83
CA GLN A 578 -20.07 -15.13 2.57
C GLN A 578 -19.95 -16.12 3.73
N ASP A 579 -21.00 -16.25 4.54
CA ASP A 579 -20.99 -17.12 5.71
C ASP A 579 -21.19 -18.59 5.31
N THR A 580 -21.98 -18.88 4.27
CA THR A 580 -22.06 -20.21 3.64
C THR A 580 -20.70 -20.69 3.13
N LEU A 581 -19.96 -19.80 2.42
CA LEU A 581 -18.63 -20.06 1.88
C LEU A 581 -17.60 -20.28 3.00
N ARG A 582 -17.71 -19.52 4.10
CA ARG A 582 -16.90 -19.70 5.31
C ARG A 582 -17.11 -21.08 5.92
N PHE A 583 -18.36 -21.49 6.15
CA PHE A 583 -18.68 -22.81 6.70
C PHE A 583 -18.20 -23.94 5.80
N PHE A 584 -18.31 -23.79 4.48
CA PHE A 584 -17.77 -24.74 3.51
C PHE A 584 -16.23 -24.83 3.58
N PHE A 585 -15.51 -23.70 3.66
CA PHE A 585 -14.06 -23.75 3.86
C PHE A 585 -13.65 -24.33 5.22
N ASP A 586 -14.42 -24.08 6.28
CA ASP A 586 -14.18 -24.66 7.61
C ASP A 586 -14.33 -26.19 7.57
N GLU A 587 -15.34 -26.71 6.87
CA GLU A 587 -15.52 -28.15 6.62
C GLU A 587 -14.38 -28.76 5.80
N LYS A 588 -13.98 -28.10 4.70
CA LYS A 588 -13.05 -28.66 3.70
C LYS A 588 -11.57 -28.48 4.07
N LEU A 589 -11.23 -27.41 4.78
CA LEU A 589 -9.85 -27.02 5.11
C LEU A 589 -9.57 -27.03 6.62
N GLY A 590 -10.58 -27.10 7.48
CA GLY A 590 -10.44 -26.97 8.92
C GLY A 590 -10.22 -25.53 9.41
N PHE A 591 -10.44 -24.54 8.54
CA PHE A 591 -10.40 -23.12 8.90
C PHE A 591 -11.24 -22.24 7.96
N ASN A 592 -11.79 -21.16 8.51
CA ASN A 592 -12.62 -20.20 7.79
C ASN A 592 -11.77 -19.24 6.93
N LEU A 593 -12.10 -19.11 5.65
CA LEU A 593 -11.60 -18.05 4.75
C LEU A 593 -12.72 -17.08 4.38
N ALA A 594 -12.39 -15.79 4.29
CA ALA A 594 -13.33 -14.74 3.89
C ALA A 594 -12.98 -14.23 2.49
N PHE A 595 -13.95 -14.23 1.57
CA PHE A 595 -13.76 -13.60 0.26
C PHE A 595 -13.43 -12.09 0.40
N PRO A 596 -12.57 -11.50 -0.44
CA PRO A 596 -12.23 -10.07 -0.39
C PRO A 596 -13.38 -9.12 -0.78
N ASP A 597 -13.27 -7.86 -0.36
CA ASP A 597 -14.35 -6.87 -0.42
C ASP A 597 -14.40 -6.11 -1.76
N THR A 598 -14.51 -6.83 -2.88
CA THR A 598 -14.46 -6.24 -4.23
C THR A 598 -15.66 -5.32 -4.50
N SER A 599 -16.85 -5.65 -3.98
CA SER A 599 -18.07 -4.85 -4.13
C SER A 599 -18.04 -3.47 -3.44
N ASN A 600 -17.10 -3.21 -2.54
CA ASN A 600 -16.90 -1.90 -1.91
C ASN A 600 -15.58 -1.23 -2.34
N THR A 601 -15.04 -1.62 -3.50
CA THR A 601 -13.88 -0.99 -4.18
C THR A 601 -12.67 -0.69 -3.29
N ARG A 602 -12.41 -1.53 -2.27
CA ARG A 602 -11.22 -1.38 -1.42
C ARG A 602 -9.95 -1.58 -2.25
N PHE A 603 -8.90 -0.81 -1.95
CA PHE A 603 -7.57 -1.00 -2.53
C PHE A 603 -7.15 -2.47 -2.48
N GLN A 604 -6.61 -2.95 -3.59
CA GLN A 604 -6.11 -4.32 -3.81
C GLN A 604 -7.12 -5.48 -3.65
N SER A 605 -8.38 -5.23 -3.28
CA SER A 605 -9.39 -6.28 -3.08
C SER A 605 -9.56 -7.23 -4.27
N HIS A 606 -9.46 -6.72 -5.50
CA HIS A 606 -9.61 -7.53 -6.71
C HIS A 606 -8.38 -8.42 -6.96
N ALA A 607 -7.18 -7.92 -6.64
CA ALA A 607 -5.94 -8.68 -6.72
C ALA A 607 -5.85 -9.76 -5.61
N GLU A 608 -6.28 -9.42 -4.39
CA GLU A 608 -6.46 -10.37 -3.29
C GLU A 608 -7.50 -11.44 -3.64
N ALA A 609 -8.60 -11.07 -4.31
CA ALA A 609 -9.62 -12.01 -4.77
C ALA A 609 -9.07 -12.96 -5.84
N CYS A 610 -8.29 -12.46 -6.80
CA CYS A 610 -7.57 -13.28 -7.77
C CYS A 610 -6.62 -14.27 -7.09
N ALA A 611 -5.87 -13.82 -6.08
CA ALA A 611 -4.96 -14.66 -5.30
C ALA A 611 -5.71 -15.74 -4.51
N LEU A 612 -6.84 -15.41 -3.87
CA LEU A 612 -7.67 -16.38 -3.17
C LEU A 612 -8.28 -17.40 -4.13
N ILE A 613 -8.81 -16.95 -5.28
CA ILE A 613 -9.38 -17.80 -6.32
C ILE A 613 -8.33 -18.78 -6.85
N ILE A 614 -7.15 -18.31 -7.29
CA ILE A 614 -6.14 -19.21 -7.88
C ILE A 614 -5.60 -20.23 -6.86
N THR A 615 -5.59 -19.89 -5.57
CA THR A 615 -5.16 -20.81 -4.50
C THR A 615 -6.17 -21.94 -4.25
N HIS A 616 -7.47 -21.65 -4.32
CA HIS A 616 -8.55 -22.57 -3.95
C HIS A 616 -9.54 -22.82 -5.09
N MET A 617 -9.07 -22.75 -6.34
CA MET A 617 -9.94 -22.71 -7.53
C MET A 617 -10.87 -23.92 -7.63
N ASP A 618 -10.36 -25.11 -7.37
CA ASP A 618 -11.14 -26.34 -7.39
C ASP A 618 -12.23 -26.34 -6.29
N LEU A 619 -11.95 -25.76 -5.11
CA LEU A 619 -12.92 -25.61 -4.02
C LEU A 619 -13.97 -24.52 -4.31
N PHE A 620 -13.64 -23.46 -5.06
CA PHE A 620 -14.65 -22.50 -5.52
C PHE A 620 -15.59 -23.12 -6.56
N ILE A 621 -15.08 -24.00 -7.42
CA ILE A 621 -15.89 -24.77 -8.37
C ILE A 621 -16.79 -25.76 -7.60
N GLU A 622 -16.23 -26.52 -6.65
CA GLU A 622 -16.99 -27.43 -5.78
C GLU A 622 -18.06 -26.68 -4.96
N PHE A 623 -17.74 -25.49 -4.43
CA PHE A 623 -18.68 -24.65 -3.70
C PHE A 623 -19.86 -24.19 -4.59
N LEU A 624 -19.61 -23.82 -5.85
CA LEU A 624 -20.69 -23.47 -6.77
C LEU A 624 -21.58 -24.69 -7.10
N MET A 625 -21.01 -25.89 -7.25
CA MET A 625 -21.80 -27.12 -7.37
C MET A 625 -22.60 -27.42 -6.10
N TYR A 626 -22.03 -27.20 -4.91
CA TYR A 626 -22.74 -27.30 -3.64
C TYR A 626 -23.90 -26.28 -3.56
N VAL A 627 -23.69 -25.03 -3.95
CA VAL A 627 -24.77 -24.02 -4.03
C VAL A 627 -25.85 -24.44 -5.02
N GLN A 628 -25.48 -24.98 -6.19
CA GLN A 628 -26.43 -25.48 -7.18
C GLN A 628 -27.33 -26.58 -6.62
N HIS A 629 -26.75 -27.57 -5.93
CA HIS A 629 -27.48 -28.71 -5.36
C HIS A 629 -28.41 -28.32 -4.20
N ASN A 630 -28.10 -27.24 -3.47
CA ASN A 630 -28.93 -26.76 -2.35
C ASN A 630 -30.06 -25.80 -2.79
N LYS A 631 -30.09 -25.35 -4.05
CA LYS A 631 -31.20 -24.53 -4.57
C LYS A 631 -32.39 -25.39 -4.97
N GLY A 632 -33.61 -24.96 -4.63
CA GLY A 632 -34.84 -25.66 -4.99
C GLY A 632 -35.05 -25.85 -6.50
N THR A 633 -34.43 -25.00 -7.33
CA THR A 633 -34.43 -25.11 -8.80
C THR A 633 -33.39 -26.08 -9.36
N GLY A 634 -32.42 -26.53 -8.56
CA GLY A 634 -31.26 -27.31 -9.01
C GLY A 634 -30.33 -26.58 -10.00
N LYS A 635 -30.46 -25.25 -10.14
CA LYS A 635 -29.76 -24.43 -11.14
C LYS A 635 -29.07 -23.23 -10.49
N LEU A 636 -27.90 -22.90 -11.01
CA LEU A 636 -27.23 -21.63 -10.74
C LEU A 636 -28.01 -20.47 -11.37
N ASN A 637 -27.92 -19.28 -10.77
CA ASN A 637 -28.37 -18.06 -11.44
C ASN A 637 -27.31 -17.59 -12.46
N HIS A 638 -27.66 -16.61 -13.29
CA HIS A 638 -26.79 -16.16 -14.38
C HIS A 638 -25.43 -15.62 -13.89
N MET A 639 -25.38 -14.96 -12.73
CA MET A 639 -24.11 -14.46 -12.17
C MET A 639 -23.22 -15.60 -11.67
N GLU A 640 -23.79 -16.58 -10.96
CA GLU A 640 -23.08 -17.78 -10.50
C GLU A 640 -22.59 -18.63 -11.66
N GLN A 641 -23.39 -18.78 -12.71
CA GLN A 641 -23.02 -19.50 -13.93
C GLN A 641 -21.89 -18.77 -14.68
N ASN A 642 -21.92 -17.43 -14.75
CA ASN A 642 -20.80 -16.63 -15.28
C ASN A 642 -19.51 -16.82 -14.47
N VAL A 643 -19.58 -16.84 -13.13
CA VAL A 643 -18.40 -17.13 -12.30
C VAL A 643 -17.90 -18.54 -12.55
N LEU A 644 -18.78 -19.54 -12.58
CA LEU A 644 -18.39 -20.92 -12.89
C LEU A 644 -17.73 -21.04 -14.27
N ALA A 645 -18.25 -20.35 -15.28
CA ALA A 645 -17.70 -20.33 -16.63
C ALA A 645 -16.29 -19.69 -16.65
N GLY A 646 -16.14 -18.51 -16.06
CA GLY A 646 -14.84 -17.83 -15.95
C GLY A 646 -13.82 -18.56 -15.08
N LEU A 647 -14.26 -19.30 -14.05
CA LEU A 647 -13.39 -20.19 -13.27
C LEU A 647 -12.92 -21.42 -14.06
N ASN A 648 -13.60 -21.81 -15.14
CA ASN A 648 -13.20 -22.92 -16.01
C ASN A 648 -12.46 -22.48 -17.29
N ASP A 649 -12.55 -21.19 -17.64
CA ASP A 649 -11.94 -20.61 -18.84
C ASP A 649 -10.39 -20.48 -18.74
N PRO A 650 -9.60 -21.16 -19.60
CA PRO A 650 -8.14 -21.15 -19.48
C PRO A 650 -7.48 -19.77 -19.65
N PRO A 651 -7.86 -18.89 -20.60
CA PRO A 651 -7.32 -17.53 -20.66
C PRO A 651 -7.61 -16.71 -19.40
N THR A 652 -8.83 -16.79 -18.85
CA THR A 652 -9.15 -16.16 -17.54
C THR A 652 -8.26 -16.69 -16.41
N ARG A 653 -7.92 -18.00 -16.41
CA ARG A 653 -6.95 -18.58 -15.44
C ARG A 653 -5.53 -18.05 -15.60
N GLN A 654 -5.09 -17.74 -16.83
CA GLN A 654 -3.79 -17.08 -17.06
C GLN A 654 -3.75 -15.68 -16.46
N GLU A 655 -4.83 -14.90 -16.59
CA GLU A 655 -4.94 -13.57 -15.98
C GLU A 655 -4.92 -13.63 -14.45
N PHE A 656 -5.65 -14.57 -13.84
CA PHE A 656 -5.59 -14.79 -12.39
C PHE A 656 -4.15 -15.01 -11.90
N CYS A 657 -3.35 -15.78 -12.64
CA CYS A 657 -1.94 -16.00 -12.34
C CYS A 657 -1.12 -14.71 -12.48
N VAL A 658 -1.23 -13.98 -13.59
CA VAL A 658 -0.49 -12.72 -13.82
C VAL A 658 -0.80 -11.66 -12.76
N ILE A 659 -2.09 -11.47 -12.44
CA ILE A 659 -2.55 -10.54 -11.39
C ILE A 659 -1.99 -10.94 -10.02
N THR A 660 -2.05 -12.22 -9.67
CA THR A 660 -1.53 -12.72 -8.38
C THR A 660 -0.02 -12.53 -8.26
N LEU A 661 0.73 -12.80 -9.34
CA LEU A 661 2.18 -12.61 -9.37
C LEU A 661 2.56 -11.13 -9.28
N TYR A 662 1.89 -10.23 -10.00
CA TYR A 662 2.10 -8.78 -9.85
C TYR A 662 1.80 -8.31 -8.43
N TRP A 663 0.68 -8.76 -7.85
CA TRP A 663 0.24 -8.37 -6.52
C TRP A 663 1.26 -8.73 -5.44
N LEU A 664 1.77 -9.98 -5.47
CA LEU A 664 2.79 -10.45 -4.53
C LEU A 664 4.18 -9.84 -4.77
N ALA A 665 4.53 -9.54 -6.03
CA ALA A 665 5.83 -8.99 -6.40
C ALA A 665 5.97 -7.47 -6.14
N ILE A 666 4.88 -6.71 -6.29
CA ILE A 666 4.89 -5.24 -6.33
C ILE A 666 3.87 -4.65 -5.35
N SER A 667 2.58 -4.95 -5.53
CA SER A 667 1.49 -4.30 -4.78
C SER A 667 1.59 -4.48 -3.27
N VAL A 668 1.86 -5.70 -2.80
CA VAL A 668 1.96 -6.00 -1.36
C VAL A 668 3.23 -5.44 -0.73
N PRO A 669 4.44 -5.63 -1.30
CA PRO A 669 5.65 -4.93 -0.85
C PRO A 669 5.51 -3.40 -0.84
N TYR A 670 4.83 -2.82 -1.84
CA TYR A 670 4.56 -1.39 -1.87
C TYR A 670 3.70 -0.96 -0.68
N MET A 671 2.62 -1.68 -0.41
CA MET A 671 1.78 -1.45 0.77
C MET A 671 2.53 -1.58 2.09
N ARG A 672 3.49 -2.50 2.17
CA ARG A 672 4.31 -2.72 3.36
C ARG A 672 5.24 -1.54 3.66
N GLU A 673 5.75 -0.83 2.65
CA GLU A 673 6.53 0.41 2.84
C GLU A 673 5.61 1.65 3.03
N ILE A 674 4.44 1.70 2.38
CA ILE A 674 3.52 2.85 2.50
C ILE A 674 2.75 2.85 3.83
N ARG A 675 2.09 1.74 4.19
CA ARG A 675 1.23 1.62 5.39
C ARG A 675 1.81 0.73 6.51
N GLY A 676 2.89 -0.01 6.28
CA GLY A 676 3.41 -0.97 7.26
C GLY A 676 4.14 -0.33 8.46
N PRO A 677 4.24 -1.05 9.60
CA PRO A 677 4.85 -0.55 10.84
C PRO A 677 6.37 -0.35 10.76
N HIS A 678 6.99 -0.71 9.64
CA HIS A 678 8.42 -0.60 9.38
C HIS A 678 8.72 0.35 8.19
N ALA A 679 7.74 1.17 7.81
CA ALA A 679 7.94 2.23 6.82
C ALA A 679 9.09 3.15 7.21
N LYS A 680 10.00 3.42 6.26
CA LYS A 680 11.23 4.18 6.54
C LYS A 680 11.02 5.70 6.60
N GLU A 681 10.01 6.19 5.90
CA GLU A 681 9.68 7.61 5.77
C GLU A 681 8.22 7.85 6.18
N ASP A 682 7.96 8.97 6.87
CA ASP A 682 6.61 9.46 7.19
C ASP A 682 6.10 10.47 6.16
N ASN A 683 7.01 11.21 5.51
CA ASN A 683 6.72 12.29 4.57
C ASN A 683 6.62 11.75 3.13
N ILE A 684 5.48 11.95 2.47
CA ILE A 684 5.29 11.56 1.06
C ILE A 684 6.32 12.18 0.12
N LEU A 685 6.77 13.40 0.42
CA LEU A 685 7.75 14.15 -0.38
C LEU A 685 9.14 13.48 -0.41
N ARG A 686 9.44 12.61 0.57
CA ARG A 686 10.72 11.88 0.65
C ARG A 686 10.69 10.54 -0.11
N LEU A 687 9.56 10.15 -0.70
CA LEU A 687 9.40 8.84 -1.36
C LEU A 687 9.93 8.75 -2.80
N GLY A 688 10.61 9.76 -3.34
CA GLY A 688 11.12 9.74 -4.72
C GLY A 688 12.05 8.54 -5.00
N ASP A 689 13.02 8.29 -4.12
CA ASP A 689 13.93 7.14 -4.19
C ASP A 689 13.22 5.79 -4.09
N PHE A 690 12.09 5.74 -3.38
CA PHE A 690 11.29 4.53 -3.29
C PHE A 690 10.51 4.28 -4.59
N HIS A 691 9.86 5.30 -5.15
CA HIS A 691 9.16 5.17 -6.43
C HIS A 691 10.13 4.84 -7.59
N ARG A 692 11.35 5.39 -7.61
CA ARG A 692 12.39 4.97 -8.56
C ARG A 692 12.70 3.47 -8.45
N ARG A 693 12.85 2.94 -7.24
CA ARG A 693 13.04 1.50 -7.00
C ARG A 693 11.86 0.64 -7.49
N VAL A 694 10.62 1.14 -7.40
CA VAL A 694 9.44 0.45 -7.97
C VAL A 694 9.58 0.32 -9.49
N ILE A 695 9.97 1.40 -10.18
CA ILE A 695 10.21 1.38 -11.63
C ILE A 695 11.36 0.43 -12.00
N ASP A 696 12.50 0.52 -11.30
CA ASP A 696 13.67 -0.34 -11.54
C ASP A 696 13.35 -1.83 -11.35
N HIS A 697 12.52 -2.16 -10.36
CA HIS A 697 12.07 -3.52 -10.11
C HIS A 697 11.13 -4.02 -11.21
N ILE A 698 10.18 -3.19 -11.66
CA ILE A 698 9.30 -3.53 -12.79
C ILE A 698 10.13 -3.75 -14.07
N ASP A 699 11.11 -2.90 -14.37
CA ASP A 699 12.03 -3.10 -15.50
C ASP A 699 12.87 -4.38 -15.36
N THR A 700 13.24 -4.76 -14.15
CA THR A 700 13.93 -6.03 -13.88
C THR A 700 13.01 -7.23 -14.17
N LEU A 701 11.73 -7.17 -13.78
CA LEU A 701 10.74 -8.21 -14.07
C LEU A 701 10.35 -8.28 -15.55
N ILE A 702 10.33 -7.14 -16.28
CA ILE A 702 10.10 -7.11 -17.73
C ILE A 702 11.26 -7.79 -18.48
N LYS A 703 12.51 -7.56 -18.05
CA LYS A 703 13.71 -8.15 -18.67
C LYS A 703 13.89 -9.63 -18.30
N GLU A 704 13.57 -10.01 -17.06
CA GLU A 704 13.76 -11.34 -16.50
C GLU A 704 12.46 -11.88 -15.86
N PRO A 705 11.39 -12.17 -16.65
CA PRO A 705 10.11 -12.64 -16.13
C PRO A 705 10.20 -14.00 -15.41
N GLU A 706 11.26 -14.77 -15.67
CA GLU A 706 11.58 -16.02 -14.96
C GLU A 706 11.81 -15.81 -13.45
N ARG A 707 12.00 -14.57 -12.97
CA ARG A 707 12.02 -14.23 -11.54
C ARG A 707 10.70 -14.50 -10.81
N LEU A 708 9.62 -14.65 -11.57
CA LEU A 708 8.28 -15.03 -11.08
C LEU A 708 7.80 -16.36 -11.69
N LEU A 709 8.13 -16.64 -12.96
CA LEU A 709 7.66 -17.82 -13.69
C LEU A 709 8.61 -19.03 -13.64
N GLY A 710 9.90 -18.82 -13.35
CA GLY A 710 10.92 -19.85 -13.43
C GLY A 710 10.94 -20.80 -12.22
N PRO A 711 11.57 -21.99 -12.36
CA PRO A 711 11.66 -22.98 -11.28
C PRO A 711 12.55 -22.54 -10.11
N ASP A 712 13.36 -21.50 -10.29
CA ASP A 712 14.21 -20.87 -9.27
C ASP A 712 13.69 -19.49 -8.82
N ALA A 713 12.44 -19.16 -9.20
CA ALA A 713 11.74 -17.98 -8.73
C ALA A 713 11.58 -18.01 -7.21
N SER A 714 11.79 -16.87 -6.57
CA SER A 714 11.82 -16.77 -5.12
C SER A 714 11.59 -15.33 -4.69
N ALA A 715 11.05 -15.15 -3.49
CA ALA A 715 10.70 -13.83 -2.98
C ALA A 715 11.92 -12.89 -2.93
N ALA A 716 13.11 -13.41 -2.60
CA ALA A 716 14.38 -12.69 -2.62
C ALA A 716 14.85 -12.20 -4.01
N ARG A 717 14.22 -12.65 -5.11
CA ARG A 717 14.55 -12.25 -6.50
C ARG A 717 13.40 -11.59 -7.25
N GLY A 718 12.15 -11.89 -6.87
CA GLY A 718 10.93 -11.42 -7.52
C GLY A 718 10.11 -10.40 -6.71
N SER A 719 10.24 -10.35 -5.37
CA SER A 719 9.61 -9.31 -4.54
C SER A 719 10.40 -8.00 -4.57
N LEU A 720 9.71 -6.87 -4.68
CA LEU A 720 10.28 -5.51 -4.62
C LEU A 720 11.08 -5.24 -3.33
N ASP A 721 10.68 -5.85 -2.21
CA ASP A 721 11.37 -5.73 -0.92
C ASP A 721 12.30 -6.92 -0.59
N GLY A 722 12.29 -7.96 -1.42
CA GLY A 722 13.03 -9.21 -1.20
C GLY A 722 12.58 -10.03 0.03
N LEU A 723 11.50 -9.64 0.71
CA LEU A 723 10.93 -10.36 1.85
C LEU A 723 10.08 -11.54 1.39
N ALA A 724 9.68 -12.42 2.31
CA ALA A 724 8.82 -13.55 2.01
C ALA A 724 7.47 -13.11 1.40
N TRP A 725 6.93 -13.95 0.53
CA TRP A 725 5.59 -13.78 -0.03
C TRP A 725 4.55 -13.72 1.10
N GLU A 726 3.65 -12.74 1.04
CA GLU A 726 2.54 -12.59 2.01
C GLU A 726 1.57 -13.79 1.95
N ARG A 727 1.37 -14.32 0.75
CA ARG A 727 0.63 -15.56 0.47
C ARG A 727 1.51 -16.53 -0.33
N PRO A 728 2.37 -17.31 0.34
CA PRO A 728 3.22 -18.31 -0.33
C PRO A 728 2.40 -19.39 -1.04
N ASP A 729 1.27 -19.76 -0.44
CA ASP A 729 0.23 -20.61 -1.02
C ASP A 729 -0.24 -20.08 -2.38
N ALA A 730 -0.62 -18.80 -2.46
CA ALA A 730 -1.04 -18.17 -3.71
C ALA A 730 0.09 -18.07 -4.74
N PHE A 731 1.33 -17.81 -4.30
CA PHE A 731 2.49 -17.80 -5.19
C PHE A 731 2.71 -19.17 -5.85
N TYR A 732 2.76 -20.24 -5.05
CA TYR A 732 3.01 -21.59 -5.58
C TYR A 732 1.81 -22.14 -6.37
N ALA A 733 0.58 -21.77 -6.02
CA ALA A 733 -0.59 -22.06 -6.85
C ALA A 733 -0.48 -21.37 -8.22
N ALA A 734 -0.18 -20.07 -8.25
CA ALA A 734 0.02 -19.32 -9.48
C ALA A 734 1.17 -19.90 -10.33
N GLN A 735 2.29 -20.33 -9.72
CA GLN A 735 3.36 -21.02 -10.45
C GLN A 735 2.93 -22.37 -11.02
N LYS A 736 2.28 -23.22 -10.22
CA LYS A 736 1.76 -24.55 -10.64
C LYS A 736 0.87 -24.40 -11.87
N HIS A 737 -0.04 -23.43 -11.84
CA HIS A 737 -0.91 -23.12 -12.97
C HIS A 737 -0.13 -22.51 -14.15
N ALA A 738 0.69 -21.49 -13.92
CA ALA A 738 1.50 -20.83 -14.97
C ALA A 738 2.38 -21.81 -15.78
N SER A 739 2.97 -22.82 -15.13
CA SER A 739 3.79 -23.83 -15.79
C SER A 739 3.08 -24.61 -16.90
N GLN A 740 1.74 -24.67 -16.87
CA GLN A 740 0.91 -25.36 -17.88
C GLN A 740 0.73 -24.53 -19.16
N TRP A 741 1.00 -23.22 -19.10
CA TRP A 741 0.75 -22.26 -20.19
C TRP A 741 2.00 -21.48 -20.61
N LEU A 742 3.18 -22.02 -20.34
CA LEU A 742 4.42 -21.54 -20.95
C LEU A 742 4.47 -21.99 -22.43
N PRO A 743 4.87 -21.10 -23.37
CA PRO A 743 5.45 -19.77 -23.15
C PRO A 743 4.42 -18.62 -23.12
N GLN A 744 3.13 -18.84 -23.41
CA GLN A 744 2.12 -17.78 -23.57
C GLN A 744 2.04 -16.81 -22.38
N ILE A 745 1.96 -17.34 -21.15
CA ILE A 745 1.80 -16.53 -19.93
C ILE A 745 2.98 -15.57 -19.68
N ARG A 746 4.16 -15.88 -20.22
CA ARG A 746 5.34 -15.00 -20.17
C ARG A 746 5.10 -13.69 -20.92
N ASN A 747 4.46 -13.76 -22.09
CA ASN A 747 4.15 -12.59 -22.91
C ASN A 747 3.03 -11.75 -22.28
N LEU A 748 2.03 -12.41 -21.69
CA LEU A 748 0.93 -11.79 -20.94
C LEU A 748 1.45 -11.01 -19.72
N LEU A 749 2.31 -11.63 -18.90
CA LEU A 749 2.96 -10.98 -17.75
C LEU A 749 3.79 -9.76 -18.17
N VAL A 750 4.56 -9.87 -19.27
CA VAL A 750 5.37 -8.76 -19.77
C VAL A 750 4.51 -7.59 -20.29
N HIS A 751 3.36 -7.85 -20.91
CA HIS A 751 2.44 -6.77 -21.32
C HIS A 751 1.78 -6.09 -20.13
N PHE A 752 1.31 -6.86 -19.13
CA PHE A 752 0.81 -6.32 -17.85
C PHE A 752 1.86 -5.40 -17.21
N LEU A 753 3.10 -5.87 -17.04
CA LEU A 753 4.17 -5.12 -16.40
C LEU A 753 4.53 -3.84 -17.16
N LYS A 754 4.55 -3.86 -18.50
CA LYS A 754 4.79 -2.66 -19.33
C LYS A 754 3.70 -1.60 -19.09
N ARG A 755 2.42 -1.97 -19.16
CA ARG A 755 1.33 -1.00 -18.95
C ARG A 755 1.17 -0.53 -17.51
N ALA A 756 1.51 -1.39 -16.54
CA ALA A 756 1.66 -0.98 -15.16
C ALA A 756 2.80 0.05 -15.01
N LYS A 757 3.95 -0.14 -15.67
CA LYS A 757 5.07 0.82 -15.68
C LYS A 757 4.67 2.17 -16.28
N ASP A 758 4.05 2.18 -17.46
CA ASP A 758 3.56 3.41 -18.11
C ASP A 758 2.66 4.22 -17.14
N SER A 759 1.78 3.50 -16.43
CA SER A 759 0.87 4.09 -15.45
C SER A 759 1.60 4.58 -14.21
N TRP A 760 2.55 3.81 -13.65
CA TRP A 760 3.40 4.28 -12.54
C TRP A 760 4.10 5.58 -12.90
N LEU A 761 4.76 5.66 -14.06
CA LEU A 761 5.45 6.87 -14.53
C LEU A 761 4.50 8.09 -14.56
N ARG A 762 3.28 7.92 -15.09
CA ARG A 762 2.25 8.98 -15.12
C ARG A 762 1.78 9.43 -13.73
N PHE A 763 1.79 8.53 -12.74
CA PHE A 763 1.32 8.81 -11.37
C PHE A 763 2.44 9.09 -10.36
N ILE A 764 3.69 9.22 -10.80
CA ILE A 764 4.83 9.67 -9.98
C ILE A 764 5.49 10.94 -10.54
N SER A 765 4.84 11.64 -11.47
CA SER A 765 5.42 12.81 -12.16
C SER A 765 5.75 13.97 -11.23
N GLU A 766 5.18 14.01 -10.01
CA GLU A 766 5.60 14.98 -8.99
C GLU A 766 7.06 14.78 -8.50
N PHE A 767 7.66 13.61 -8.75
CA PHE A 767 9.05 13.29 -8.41
C PHE A 767 10.03 13.41 -9.59
N GLU A 768 9.61 13.98 -10.73
CA GLU A 768 10.48 14.18 -11.89
C GLU A 768 11.70 15.07 -11.57
N GLU A 769 12.87 14.72 -12.13
CA GLU A 769 14.10 15.47 -11.97
C GLU A 769 13.96 16.88 -12.55
N GLY A 770 14.36 17.91 -11.79
CA GLY A 770 14.15 19.31 -12.15
C GLY A 770 12.73 19.84 -11.90
N GLY A 771 11.77 19.00 -11.49
CA GLY A 771 10.45 19.41 -11.00
C GLY A 771 10.51 20.22 -9.69
N SER A 772 9.38 20.78 -9.27
CA SER A 772 9.31 21.64 -8.06
C SER A 772 9.80 20.92 -6.79
N LEU A 773 9.45 19.65 -6.61
CA LEU A 773 9.92 18.84 -5.48
C LEU A 773 11.42 18.53 -5.59
N SER A 774 11.92 18.19 -6.78
CA SER A 774 13.35 17.94 -7.02
C SER A 774 14.24 19.17 -6.76
N ARG A 775 13.68 20.38 -6.77
CA ARG A 775 14.38 21.64 -6.47
C ARG A 775 14.19 22.13 -5.03
N ALA A 776 13.28 21.53 -4.26
CA ALA A 776 12.99 21.97 -2.90
C ALA A 776 14.13 21.58 -1.94
N THR A 777 14.49 22.49 -1.02
CA THR A 777 15.49 22.17 0.01
C THR A 777 14.90 21.22 1.08
N PRO A 778 15.74 20.53 1.88
CA PRO A 778 15.25 19.71 2.99
C PRO A 778 14.35 20.48 3.97
N GLU A 779 14.65 21.76 4.22
CA GLU A 779 13.87 22.65 5.10
C GLU A 779 12.52 23.01 4.47
N GLN A 780 12.46 23.16 3.15
CA GLN A 780 11.21 23.36 2.42
C GLN A 780 10.34 22.09 2.44
N ILE A 781 10.96 20.92 2.26
CA ILE A 781 10.28 19.60 2.35
C ILE A 781 9.71 19.35 3.76
N GLU A 782 10.42 19.73 4.83
CA GLU A 782 9.88 19.61 6.20
C GLU A 782 8.77 20.63 6.49
N ARG A 783 8.86 21.87 5.99
CA ARG A 783 7.75 22.84 6.10
C ARG A 783 6.56 22.49 5.23
N ALA A 784 6.71 21.62 4.25
CA ALA A 784 5.65 21.07 3.40
C ALA A 784 5.35 19.59 3.71
N TRP A 785 5.58 19.14 4.95
CA TRP A 785 5.33 17.75 5.35
C TRP A 785 3.89 17.31 5.10
N MET A 786 3.72 16.16 4.43
CA MET A 786 2.41 15.59 4.08
C MET A 786 2.40 14.06 4.29
N GLU A 787 1.24 13.54 4.67
CA GLU A 787 0.96 12.11 4.80
C GLU A 787 1.15 11.35 3.49
N LYS A 788 1.45 10.05 3.58
CA LYS A 788 1.64 9.17 2.41
C LYS A 788 0.33 8.75 1.74
N THR A 789 -0.78 8.80 2.47
CA THR A 789 -2.08 8.27 2.05
C THR A 789 -3.21 9.24 2.39
N ASN A 790 -4.34 9.11 1.70
CA ASN A 790 -5.53 9.93 1.93
C ASN A 790 -6.44 9.37 3.04
N ASP A 791 -5.89 8.51 3.89
CA ASP A 791 -6.65 7.66 4.82
C ASP A 791 -7.40 8.48 5.88
N LEU A 792 -6.94 9.71 6.17
CA LEU A 792 -7.65 10.67 7.03
C LEU A 792 -8.99 11.11 6.44
N ASN A 793 -9.01 11.46 5.15
CA ASN A 793 -10.21 11.90 4.44
C ASN A 793 -11.16 10.72 4.19
N GLU A 794 -10.65 9.60 3.69
CA GLU A 794 -11.43 8.36 3.51
C GLU A 794 -12.03 7.89 4.86
N GLY A 795 -11.24 7.96 5.94
CA GLY A 795 -11.64 7.64 7.31
C GLY A 795 -12.71 8.59 7.86
N ALA A 796 -12.62 9.89 7.57
CA ALA A 796 -13.65 10.87 7.94
C ALA A 796 -15.00 10.56 7.27
N PHE A 797 -14.99 10.23 5.98
CA PHE A 797 -16.20 9.81 5.27
C PHE A 797 -16.72 8.42 5.73
N GLY A 798 -15.81 7.49 6.06
CA GLY A 798 -16.16 6.19 6.64
C GLY A 798 -16.87 6.35 7.99
N THR A 799 -16.34 7.21 8.86
CA THR A 799 -16.93 7.57 10.15
C THR A 799 -18.27 8.26 9.96
N TYR A 800 -18.37 9.26 9.07
CA TYR A 800 -19.63 9.97 8.80
C TYR A 800 -20.73 9.03 8.33
N ARG A 801 -20.44 8.13 7.38
CA ARG A 801 -21.38 7.11 6.91
C ARG A 801 -21.90 6.22 8.05
N GLN A 802 -21.04 5.82 8.99
CA GLN A 802 -21.43 5.02 10.15
C GLN A 802 -22.25 5.83 11.16
N THR A 803 -21.80 7.04 11.53
CA THR A 803 -22.51 7.92 12.48
C THR A 803 -23.88 8.34 11.96
N SER A 804 -24.00 8.67 10.66
CA SER A 804 -25.24 9.03 9.98
C SER A 804 -26.25 7.87 9.95
N ARG A 805 -25.79 6.63 9.73
CA ARG A 805 -26.63 5.41 9.84
C ARG A 805 -27.13 5.19 11.27
N ALA A 806 -26.27 5.37 12.28
CA ALA A 806 -26.64 5.19 13.69
C ALA A 806 -27.49 6.35 14.25
N ASN A 807 -27.34 7.57 13.72
CA ASN A 807 -27.99 8.78 14.20
C ASN A 807 -28.49 9.64 13.02
N PRO A 808 -29.53 9.23 12.27
CA PRO A 808 -29.96 9.90 11.05
C PRO A 808 -30.53 11.32 11.26
N THR A 809 -30.79 11.72 12.51
CA THR A 809 -31.22 13.08 12.89
C THR A 809 -30.07 13.99 13.34
N LEU A 810 -28.82 13.52 13.29
CA LEU A 810 -27.65 14.34 13.63
C LEU A 810 -27.38 15.36 12.51
N SER A 811 -27.36 16.64 12.85
CA SER A 811 -26.96 17.69 11.90
C SER A 811 -25.47 17.66 11.59
N LEU A 812 -25.07 18.06 10.37
CA LEU A 812 -23.67 18.08 9.95
C LEU A 812 -22.81 18.95 10.88
N THR A 813 -23.30 20.11 11.30
CA THR A 813 -22.63 21.00 12.28
C THR A 813 -22.39 20.31 13.63
N GLN A 814 -23.33 19.48 14.10
CA GLN A 814 -23.13 18.70 15.34
C GLN A 814 -22.18 17.52 15.12
N TYR A 815 -22.18 16.90 13.94
CA TYR A 815 -21.20 15.88 13.58
C TYR A 815 -19.79 16.48 13.56
N ASN A 816 -19.59 17.58 12.83
CA ASN A 816 -18.32 18.31 12.74
C ASN A 816 -17.84 18.72 14.13
N ALA A 817 -18.69 19.37 14.95
CA ALA A 817 -18.29 19.80 16.29
C ALA A 817 -17.81 18.64 17.18
N ARG A 818 -18.42 17.45 17.10
CA ARG A 818 -17.96 16.24 17.82
C ARG A 818 -16.63 15.72 17.26
N GLN A 819 -16.52 15.56 15.95
CA GLN A 819 -15.34 14.96 15.33
C GLN A 819 -14.13 15.90 15.38
N MET A 820 -14.31 17.22 15.20
CA MET A 820 -13.25 18.21 15.39
C MET A 820 -12.76 18.18 16.84
N PHE A 821 -13.67 18.22 17.83
CA PHE A 821 -13.28 18.16 19.24
C PHE A 821 -12.49 16.88 19.60
N LYS A 822 -12.93 15.74 19.04
CA LYS A 822 -12.28 14.43 19.22
C LYS A 822 -10.91 14.36 18.54
N PHE A 823 -10.85 14.68 17.25
CA PHE A 823 -9.66 14.52 16.40
C PHE A 823 -8.58 15.54 16.77
N ASN A 824 -8.96 16.80 16.96
CA ASN A 824 -8.03 17.91 17.27
C ASN A 824 -7.58 17.90 18.75
N GLN A 825 -8.07 16.94 19.55
CA GLN A 825 -7.79 16.77 20.98
C GLN A 825 -8.11 18.03 21.81
N THR A 826 -9.13 18.77 21.38
CA THR A 826 -9.52 20.10 21.88
C THR A 826 -9.83 20.11 23.38
N SER A 827 -10.11 18.96 23.98
CA SER A 827 -10.34 18.79 25.42
C SER A 827 -9.25 19.42 26.31
N ALA A 828 -7.97 19.31 25.91
CA ALA A 828 -6.87 19.95 26.66
C ALA A 828 -6.87 21.47 26.45
N TYR A 829 -7.05 21.92 25.21
CA TYR A 829 -7.10 23.34 24.83
C TYR A 829 -8.26 24.09 25.47
N LEU A 830 -9.45 23.50 25.47
CA LEU A 830 -10.65 24.08 26.07
C LEU A 830 -10.42 24.41 27.56
N ARG A 831 -9.67 23.56 28.29
CA ARG A 831 -9.28 23.78 29.70
C ARG A 831 -8.25 24.90 29.92
N THR A 832 -7.54 25.36 28.90
CA THR A 832 -6.65 26.54 29.02
C THR A 832 -7.38 27.87 28.77
N LEU A 833 -8.62 27.85 28.27
CA LEU A 833 -9.40 29.06 28.05
C LEU A 833 -9.89 29.67 29.38
N ASN A 834 -9.69 30.97 29.54
CA ASN A 834 -10.14 31.71 30.73
C ASN A 834 -11.68 31.79 30.82
N PRO A 835 -12.27 32.08 32.01
CA PRO A 835 -13.72 32.09 32.20
C PRO A 835 -14.49 33.08 31.29
N ALA A 836 -13.89 34.23 30.95
CA ALA A 836 -14.51 35.21 30.05
C ALA A 836 -14.61 34.65 28.62
N MET A 837 -13.55 33.99 28.13
CA MET A 837 -13.55 33.30 26.84
C MET A 837 -14.54 32.13 26.83
N ARG A 838 -14.63 31.33 27.91
CA ARG A 838 -15.67 30.30 28.08
C ARG A 838 -17.08 30.90 28.01
N GLN A 839 -17.31 32.05 28.64
CA GLN A 839 -18.60 32.75 28.59
C GLN A 839 -18.93 33.30 27.19
N TRP A 840 -17.94 33.88 26.50
CA TRP A 840 -18.07 34.33 25.11
C TRP A 840 -18.40 33.17 24.17
N LEU A 841 -17.68 32.04 24.29
CA LEU A 841 -17.89 30.82 23.50
C LEU A 841 -19.34 30.33 23.60
N ARG A 842 -19.88 30.26 24.84
CA ARG A 842 -21.28 29.93 25.09
C ARG A 842 -22.26 30.94 24.47
N LYS A 843 -21.89 32.22 24.34
CA LYS A 843 -22.73 33.27 23.74
C LYS A 843 -22.75 33.10 22.21
N ILE A 844 -21.60 33.08 21.55
CA ILE A 844 -21.52 32.97 20.08
C ILE A 844 -22.13 31.66 19.57
N THR A 845 -21.89 30.54 20.24
CA THR A 845 -22.51 29.25 19.89
C THR A 845 -24.04 29.30 20.02
N ARG A 846 -24.61 30.08 20.93
CA ARG A 846 -26.09 30.26 21.02
C ARG A 846 -26.64 31.12 19.91
N THR A 847 -25.89 32.13 19.46
CA THR A 847 -26.25 32.96 18.29
C THR A 847 -26.26 32.12 17.02
N GLN A 848 -25.18 31.38 16.75
CA GLN A 848 -25.06 30.47 15.60
C GLN A 848 -26.05 29.28 15.66
N ASP A 849 -26.45 28.83 16.86
CA ASP A 849 -27.52 27.83 17.02
C ASP A 849 -28.92 28.40 16.74
N ALA A 850 -29.06 29.73 16.67
CA ALA A 850 -30.33 30.44 16.45
C ALA A 850 -30.46 31.13 15.08
N SER A 851 -29.35 31.32 14.35
CA SER A 851 -29.30 31.99 13.02
C SER A 851 -30.04 31.24 11.91
N GLY A 852 -30.22 29.93 12.06
CA GLY A 852 -30.85 29.07 11.06
C GLY A 852 -29.99 28.76 9.83
N ASP A 853 -28.68 29.01 9.87
CA ASP A 853 -27.79 28.86 8.70
C ASP A 853 -27.85 27.45 8.08
N ASN A 854 -27.90 26.40 8.91
CA ASN A 854 -28.11 25.00 8.47
C ASN A 854 -29.38 24.77 7.63
N HIS A 855 -30.41 25.60 7.78
CA HIS A 855 -31.61 25.55 6.96
C HIS A 855 -31.39 26.30 5.64
N ARG A 856 -30.67 27.43 5.68
CA ARG A 856 -30.28 28.23 4.51
C ARG A 856 -29.39 27.44 3.55
N GLU A 857 -28.38 26.73 4.05
CA GLU A 857 -27.54 25.82 3.25
C GLU A 857 -28.37 24.77 2.49
N ARG A 858 -29.35 24.16 3.17
CA ARG A 858 -30.23 23.15 2.54
C ARG A 858 -31.13 23.74 1.46
N ILE A 859 -31.60 24.97 1.65
CA ILE A 859 -32.36 25.70 0.63
C ILE A 859 -31.48 25.98 -0.58
N GLN A 860 -30.24 26.44 -0.38
CA GLN A 860 -29.29 26.69 -1.47
C GLN A 860 -28.99 25.41 -2.28
N MET A 861 -28.80 24.25 -1.62
CA MET A 861 -28.65 22.97 -2.34
C MET A 861 -29.89 22.60 -3.15
N ALA A 862 -31.10 22.79 -2.59
CA ALA A 862 -32.35 22.52 -3.28
C ALA A 862 -32.55 23.44 -4.51
N GLN A 863 -32.23 24.73 -4.37
CA GLN A 863 -32.27 25.71 -5.46
C GLN A 863 -31.28 25.33 -6.58
N HIS A 864 -30.04 24.98 -6.24
CA HIS A 864 -29.06 24.55 -7.24
C HIS A 864 -29.51 23.28 -7.99
N ARG A 865 -30.09 22.30 -7.28
CA ARG A 865 -30.69 21.10 -7.91
C ARG A 865 -31.80 21.46 -8.88
N GLN A 866 -32.65 22.42 -8.53
CA GLN A 866 -33.72 22.92 -9.39
C GLN A 866 -33.14 23.57 -10.66
N GLU A 867 -32.17 24.49 -10.54
CA GLU A 867 -31.50 25.11 -11.69
C GLU A 867 -30.84 24.07 -12.62
N VAL A 868 -30.21 23.03 -12.05
CA VAL A 868 -29.59 21.95 -12.83
C VAL A 868 -30.64 21.11 -13.56
N ALA A 869 -31.79 20.85 -12.94
CA ALA A 869 -32.90 20.16 -13.58
C ALA A 869 -33.50 21.00 -14.72
N GLU A 870 -33.75 22.28 -14.49
CA GLU A 870 -34.23 23.23 -15.51
C GLU A 870 -33.28 23.30 -16.71
N LYS A 871 -31.96 23.43 -16.47
CA LYS A 871 -30.91 23.41 -17.52
C LYS A 871 -30.78 22.05 -18.23
N LYS A 872 -31.11 20.92 -17.57
CA LYS A 872 -31.16 19.60 -18.24
C LYS A 872 -32.39 19.53 -19.15
N ILE A 873 -33.55 19.95 -18.66
CA ILE A 873 -34.81 19.99 -19.44
C ILE A 873 -34.62 20.87 -20.69
N GLU A 874 -34.07 22.08 -20.55
CA GLU A 874 -33.79 23.00 -21.66
C GLU A 874 -32.89 22.34 -22.74
N LYS A 875 -31.78 21.71 -22.32
CA LYS A 875 -30.88 21.00 -23.24
C LYS A 875 -31.50 19.78 -23.90
N ASP A 876 -32.35 19.05 -23.18
CA ASP A 876 -33.03 17.89 -23.73
C ASP A 876 -34.20 18.30 -24.65
N THR A 877 -34.84 19.45 -24.42
CA THR A 877 -35.74 20.08 -25.41
C THR A 877 -34.97 20.54 -26.64
N GLU A 878 -33.85 21.25 -26.52
CA GLU A 878 -33.00 21.61 -27.67
C GLU A 878 -32.57 20.37 -28.48
N ARG A 879 -32.22 19.27 -27.80
CA ARG A 879 -31.82 18.00 -28.44
C ARG A 879 -33.00 17.36 -29.16
N LYS A 880 -34.19 17.35 -28.56
CA LYS A 880 -35.41 16.86 -29.20
C LYS A 880 -35.79 17.71 -30.41
N GLU A 881 -35.72 19.02 -30.31
CA GLU A 881 -35.93 19.96 -31.42
C GLU A 881 -34.92 19.75 -32.55
N LYS A 882 -33.62 19.62 -32.24
CA LYS A 882 -32.57 19.34 -33.23
C LYS A 882 -32.75 17.96 -33.89
N ARG A 883 -33.14 16.93 -33.13
CA ARG A 883 -33.49 15.60 -33.67
C ARG A 883 -34.74 15.67 -34.57
N GLN A 884 -35.78 16.39 -34.16
CA GLN A 884 -37.01 16.53 -34.93
C GLN A 884 -36.80 17.36 -36.19
N ALA A 885 -36.04 18.46 -36.11
CA ALA A 885 -35.66 19.24 -37.29
C ALA A 885 -34.82 18.40 -38.27
N ALA A 886 -33.94 17.53 -37.78
CA ALA A 886 -33.19 16.60 -38.62
C ALA A 886 -34.09 15.53 -39.28
N ARG A 887 -35.08 14.97 -38.55
CA ARG A 887 -36.09 14.06 -39.11
C ARG A 887 -36.94 14.77 -40.17
N ASN A 888 -37.56 15.90 -39.83
CA ASN A 888 -38.35 16.73 -40.75
C ASN A 888 -37.55 17.10 -42.02
N ALA A 889 -36.24 17.38 -41.90
CA ALA A 889 -35.39 17.69 -43.05
C ALA A 889 -35.10 16.48 -43.95
N VAL A 890 -35.13 15.25 -43.41
CA VAL A 890 -35.10 14.01 -44.20
C VAL A 890 -36.48 13.75 -44.80
N ASP A 891 -37.56 13.87 -44.04
CA ASP A 891 -38.94 13.61 -44.51
C ASP A 891 -39.35 14.58 -45.63
N ALA A 892 -38.84 15.81 -45.63
CA ALA A 892 -39.05 16.81 -46.67
C ALA A 892 -38.20 16.59 -47.95
N VAL A 893 -37.30 15.60 -47.97
CA VAL A 893 -36.55 15.22 -49.18
C VAL A 893 -37.53 14.63 -50.19
N ARG A 894 -37.62 15.22 -51.39
CA ARG A 894 -38.29 14.56 -52.53
C ARG A 894 -37.42 13.39 -52.99
N PRO A 895 -37.81 12.11 -52.79
CA PRO A 895 -36.97 10.96 -53.14
C PRO A 895 -36.78 10.84 -54.65
N ILE A 896 -35.59 10.37 -55.05
CA ILE A 896 -35.28 9.98 -56.42
C ILE A 896 -35.42 8.46 -56.52
N PHE A 897 -36.31 8.00 -57.39
CA PHE A 897 -36.52 6.57 -57.70
C PHE A 897 -36.06 6.17 -59.12
N ALA A 898 -35.75 7.15 -59.98
CA ALA A 898 -35.32 6.89 -61.35
C ALA A 898 -33.78 6.85 -61.43
N LEU A 899 -33.22 5.71 -61.82
CA LEU A 899 -31.77 5.53 -62.01
C LEU A 899 -31.22 6.48 -63.08
N THR A 900 -32.01 6.74 -64.13
CA THR A 900 -31.70 7.71 -65.18
C THR A 900 -31.53 9.14 -64.64
N GLU A 901 -32.28 9.53 -63.61
CA GLU A 901 -32.13 10.84 -62.95
C GLU A 901 -30.87 10.88 -62.09
N ILE A 902 -30.53 9.79 -61.39
CA ILE A 902 -29.27 9.67 -60.63
C ILE A 902 -28.07 9.80 -61.58
N ASP A 903 -28.03 9.00 -62.66
CA ASP A 903 -26.94 9.00 -63.64
C ASP A 903 -26.82 10.36 -64.38
N TYR A 904 -27.96 10.98 -64.75
CA TYR A 904 -27.99 12.31 -65.37
C TYR A 904 -27.46 13.40 -64.43
N ARG A 905 -27.87 13.42 -63.16
CA ARG A 905 -27.39 14.41 -62.19
C ARG A 905 -25.95 14.15 -61.71
N ALA A 906 -25.51 12.89 -61.72
CA ALA A 906 -24.15 12.52 -61.36
C ALA A 906 -23.12 12.95 -62.41
N SER A 907 -23.46 12.86 -63.70
CA SER A 907 -22.62 13.22 -64.86
C SER A 907 -22.50 14.73 -65.13
N ARG A 908 -23.28 15.56 -64.45
CA ARG A 908 -23.19 17.03 -64.49
C ARG A 908 -21.86 17.53 -63.89
N ALA A 909 -21.29 18.58 -64.47
CA ALA A 909 -20.11 19.24 -63.92
C ALA A 909 -20.45 20.06 -62.66
N GLN A 910 -19.52 20.15 -61.71
CA GLN A 910 -19.68 20.94 -60.49
C GLN A 910 -19.97 22.42 -60.82
N GLY A 911 -20.98 22.99 -60.16
CA GLY A 911 -21.43 24.37 -60.40
C GLY A 911 -22.43 24.53 -61.56
N THR A 912 -22.80 23.46 -62.27
CA THR A 912 -23.86 23.51 -63.29
C THR A 912 -25.25 23.24 -62.70
N THR A 913 -26.29 23.84 -63.29
CA THR A 913 -27.68 23.60 -62.90
C THR A 913 -28.04 22.10 -63.05
N GLY A 914 -28.52 21.51 -61.96
CA GLY A 914 -28.85 20.08 -61.87
C GLY A 914 -27.75 19.18 -61.29
N TYR A 915 -26.54 19.70 -61.04
CA TYR A 915 -25.45 18.95 -60.39
C TYR A 915 -25.91 18.27 -59.10
N PHE A 916 -25.55 16.99 -58.91
CA PHE A 916 -25.83 16.27 -57.67
C PHE A 916 -24.75 16.58 -56.62
N SER A 917 -25.09 17.40 -55.62
CA SER A 917 -24.17 17.80 -54.56
C SER A 917 -24.06 16.73 -53.46
N VAL A 918 -22.90 16.66 -52.77
CA VAL A 918 -22.67 15.69 -51.68
C VAL A 918 -23.71 15.82 -50.53
N PRO A 919 -24.13 17.03 -50.10
CA PRO A 919 -25.22 17.17 -49.14
C PRO A 919 -26.55 16.57 -49.63
N GLU A 920 -26.92 16.80 -50.89
CA GLU A 920 -28.16 16.25 -51.46
C GLU A 920 -28.11 14.72 -51.59
N ILE A 921 -27.01 14.15 -52.09
CA ILE A 921 -26.83 12.69 -52.15
C ILE A 921 -26.91 12.08 -50.75
N THR A 922 -26.32 12.76 -49.75
CA THR A 922 -26.36 12.31 -48.35
C THR A 922 -27.77 12.40 -47.77
N MET A 923 -28.58 13.41 -48.13
CA MET A 923 -29.99 13.48 -47.73
C MET A 923 -30.88 12.43 -48.42
N GLN A 924 -30.62 12.12 -49.70
CA GLN A 924 -31.29 11.03 -50.40
C GLN A 924 -30.95 9.67 -49.79
N LEU A 925 -29.69 9.43 -49.43
CA LEU A 925 -29.27 8.23 -48.69
C LEU A 925 -29.92 8.14 -47.30
N LYS A 926 -30.09 9.26 -46.58
CA LYS A 926 -30.83 9.28 -45.30
C LYS A 926 -32.31 8.94 -45.50
N TRP A 927 -32.94 9.47 -46.55
CA TRP A 927 -34.34 9.14 -46.88
C TRP A 927 -34.49 7.65 -47.20
N HIS A 928 -33.66 7.10 -48.08
CA HIS A 928 -33.69 5.67 -48.44
C HIS A 928 -33.28 4.75 -47.29
N LYS A 929 -32.45 5.21 -46.35
CA LYS A 929 -32.17 4.50 -45.10
C LYS A 929 -33.38 4.44 -44.15
N GLN A 930 -34.23 5.48 -44.15
CA GLN A 930 -35.38 5.61 -43.24
C GLN A 930 -36.67 5.00 -43.81
N HIS A 931 -36.91 5.16 -45.12
CA HIS A 931 -38.15 4.78 -45.81
C HIS A 931 -37.96 3.73 -46.90
N GLY A 932 -36.72 3.38 -47.23
CA GLY A 932 -36.40 2.36 -48.23
C GLY A 932 -36.17 0.97 -47.63
N ILE A 933 -35.62 0.06 -48.43
CA ILE A 933 -35.45 -1.34 -48.04
C ILE A 933 -34.42 -1.48 -46.92
N LYS A 934 -34.81 -2.20 -45.86
CA LYS A 934 -34.01 -2.39 -44.64
C LYS A 934 -32.73 -3.16 -44.96
N GLY A 935 -31.60 -2.46 -44.97
CA GLY A 935 -30.27 -3.01 -45.26
C GLY A 935 -29.61 -2.44 -46.52
N ALA A 936 -30.41 -1.88 -47.44
CA ALA A 936 -29.95 -1.32 -48.72
C ALA A 936 -28.95 -0.16 -48.56
N VAL A 937 -29.04 0.58 -47.45
CA VAL A 937 -28.10 1.63 -47.06
C VAL A 937 -27.43 1.26 -45.73
N PRO A 938 -26.08 1.15 -45.66
CA PRO A 938 -25.34 0.91 -44.42
C PRO A 938 -25.71 1.88 -43.31
N GLN A 939 -25.80 1.37 -42.09
CA GLN A 939 -26.22 2.16 -40.93
C GLN A 939 -25.25 3.30 -40.58
N VAL A 940 -23.95 3.13 -40.83
CA VAL A 940 -22.90 4.06 -40.42
C VAL A 940 -22.60 5.07 -41.54
N GLU A 941 -22.89 6.36 -41.33
CA GLU A 941 -22.72 7.39 -42.38
C GLU A 941 -21.28 7.56 -42.88
N SER A 942 -20.28 7.22 -42.06
CA SER A 942 -18.87 7.25 -42.47
C SER A 942 -18.48 6.12 -43.42
N SER A 943 -19.27 5.03 -43.52
CA SER A 943 -19.04 3.96 -44.50
C SER A 943 -19.65 4.27 -45.87
N TRP A 944 -20.35 5.40 -46.03
CA TRP A 944 -20.95 5.79 -47.31
C TRP A 944 -19.92 6.36 -48.30
N GLY A 945 -18.69 6.62 -47.85
CA GLY A 945 -17.58 6.99 -48.72
C GLY A 945 -17.61 8.43 -49.26
N LYS A 946 -16.82 8.66 -50.31
CA LYS A 946 -16.73 9.90 -51.09
C LYS A 946 -17.90 10.03 -52.07
N ARG A 947 -17.97 11.14 -52.82
CA ARG A 947 -19.13 11.46 -53.68
C ARG A 947 -19.56 10.30 -54.58
N ASP A 948 -18.63 9.69 -55.30
CA ASP A 948 -18.98 8.72 -56.34
C ASP A 948 -19.37 7.36 -55.72
N GLU A 949 -18.77 6.99 -54.59
CA GLU A 949 -19.18 5.86 -53.74
C GLU A 949 -20.60 6.09 -53.17
N LYS A 950 -20.92 7.30 -52.71
CA LYS A 950 -22.29 7.69 -52.29
C LYS A 950 -23.31 7.63 -53.43
N VAL A 951 -22.93 7.97 -54.66
CA VAL A 951 -23.81 7.86 -55.85
C VAL A 951 -24.07 6.39 -56.19
N GLN A 952 -23.04 5.54 -56.20
CA GLN A 952 -23.19 4.09 -56.42
C GLN A 952 -24.07 3.45 -55.34
N LEU A 953 -23.87 3.82 -54.08
CA LEU A 953 -24.67 3.33 -52.96
C LEU A 953 -26.15 3.75 -53.07
N LEU A 954 -26.41 5.01 -53.44
CA LEU A 954 -27.78 5.51 -53.64
C LEU A 954 -28.45 4.82 -54.83
N ARG A 955 -27.70 4.55 -55.90
CA ARG A 955 -28.17 3.80 -57.06
C ARG A 955 -28.56 2.37 -56.69
N ALA A 956 -27.72 1.65 -55.94
CA ALA A 956 -28.01 0.30 -55.47
C ALA A 956 -29.27 0.27 -54.57
N ALA A 957 -29.39 1.23 -53.64
CA ALA A 957 -30.58 1.33 -52.78
C ALA A 957 -31.88 1.57 -53.56
N VAL A 958 -31.81 2.34 -54.67
CA VAL A 958 -32.95 2.57 -55.56
C VAL A 958 -33.24 1.38 -56.47
N GLU A 959 -32.22 0.65 -56.93
CA GLU A 959 -32.36 -0.63 -57.64
C GLU A 959 -33.09 -1.67 -56.76
N GLU A 960 -32.70 -1.82 -55.49
CA GLU A 960 -33.38 -2.71 -54.52
C GLU A 960 -34.81 -2.23 -54.21
N TYR A 961 -35.02 -0.93 -53.96
CA TYR A 961 -36.34 -0.35 -53.70
C TYR A 961 -37.33 -0.64 -54.83
N ASN A 962 -36.93 -0.37 -56.07
CA ASN A 962 -37.76 -0.59 -57.25
C ASN A 962 -38.03 -2.09 -57.48
N SER A 963 -37.05 -2.97 -57.19
CA SER A 963 -37.21 -4.42 -57.34
C SER A 963 -38.23 -4.99 -56.35
N ALA A 964 -38.23 -4.51 -55.11
CA ALA A 964 -39.23 -4.90 -54.11
C ALA A 964 -40.65 -4.43 -54.51
N HIS A 965 -40.82 -3.16 -54.88
CA HIS A 965 -42.13 -2.61 -55.26
C HIS A 965 -42.66 -3.17 -56.59
N ALA A 966 -41.80 -3.67 -57.48
CA ALA A 966 -42.21 -4.42 -58.67
C ALA A 966 -42.69 -5.86 -58.35
N SER A 967 -42.41 -6.36 -57.15
CA SER A 967 -42.85 -7.68 -56.68
C SER A 967 -44.20 -7.60 -55.97
N GLU A 968 -44.48 -6.50 -55.25
CA GLU A 968 -45.74 -6.26 -54.52
C GLU A 968 -46.97 -6.01 -55.43
N SER A 969 -46.79 -5.77 -56.73
CA SER A 969 -47.90 -5.54 -57.67
C SER A 969 -48.69 -6.79 -58.09
N THR A 970 -48.51 -7.92 -57.40
CA THR A 970 -49.06 -9.23 -57.78
C THR A 970 -49.42 -10.11 -56.58
N GLU A 971 -50.32 -9.66 -55.71
CA GLU A 971 -51.16 -10.56 -54.89
C GLU A 971 -52.43 -9.83 -54.38
N GLU A 972 -53.57 -10.52 -54.37
CA GLU A 972 -54.85 -10.02 -53.81
C GLU A 972 -54.93 -10.34 -52.29
N PRO A 973 -55.74 -9.61 -51.50
CA PRO A 973 -55.65 -9.63 -50.04
C PRO A 973 -56.36 -10.82 -49.39
N GLU A 974 -55.67 -11.49 -48.45
CA GLU A 974 -56.30 -12.35 -47.43
C GLU A 974 -56.37 -11.63 -46.06
N ASP A 975 -57.52 -11.74 -45.40
CA ASP A 975 -57.78 -11.20 -44.06
C ASP A 975 -56.88 -11.84 -42.98
N LEU A 976 -56.08 -11.04 -42.28
CA LEU A 976 -55.59 -11.37 -40.94
C LEU A 976 -55.71 -10.16 -40.00
N ALA A 977 -56.17 -10.43 -38.78
CA ALA A 977 -56.70 -9.44 -37.86
C ALA A 977 -55.63 -8.51 -37.23
N GLU A 978 -56.07 -7.30 -36.88
CA GLU A 978 -55.32 -6.36 -36.04
C GLU A 978 -55.09 -6.94 -34.63
N GLU A 979 -53.88 -7.40 -34.32
CA GLU A 979 -53.37 -7.37 -32.94
C GLU A 979 -52.46 -6.16 -32.75
N THR A 980 -52.88 -5.27 -31.85
CA THR A 980 -52.21 -3.99 -31.60
C THR A 980 -50.94 -4.20 -30.78
N ILE A 981 -49.79 -4.30 -31.44
CA ILE A 981 -48.49 -4.28 -30.77
C ILE A 981 -48.18 -2.82 -30.36
N PRO A 982 -48.07 -2.49 -29.05
CA PRO A 982 -47.73 -1.14 -28.64
C PRO A 982 -46.27 -0.82 -29.00
N ASP A 983 -46.08 0.34 -29.63
CA ASP A 983 -44.82 0.83 -30.16
C ASP A 983 -43.81 1.15 -29.03
N ILE A 984 -42.90 0.21 -28.74
CA ILE A 984 -41.82 0.41 -27.76
C ILE A 984 -40.71 1.26 -28.42
N THR A 985 -40.88 2.57 -28.30
CA THR A 985 -39.90 3.53 -28.82
C THR A 985 -38.54 3.43 -28.10
N VAL A 986 -37.47 3.65 -28.86
CA VAL A 986 -36.05 3.46 -28.48
C VAL A 986 -35.59 4.35 -27.30
N GLU A 987 -36.42 5.27 -26.83
CA GLU A 987 -36.09 6.25 -25.79
C GLU A 987 -36.30 5.71 -24.36
N ALA A 988 -36.87 4.51 -24.19
CA ALA A 988 -37.02 3.83 -22.89
C ALA A 988 -35.75 3.12 -22.37
N LEU A 989 -34.65 3.11 -23.14
CA LEU A 989 -33.40 2.40 -22.81
C LEU A 989 -32.23 3.32 -22.40
N ASP A 990 -32.43 4.64 -22.41
CA ASP A 990 -31.37 5.64 -22.14
C ASP A 990 -31.34 6.16 -20.67
N GLU A 991 -32.31 5.77 -19.82
CA GLU A 991 -32.33 6.11 -18.38
C GLU A 991 -32.30 4.87 -17.45
N PHE A 992 -31.38 3.94 -17.69
CA PHE A 992 -31.01 2.93 -16.68
C PHE A 992 -29.52 2.60 -16.74
N ASP A 993 -28.73 3.29 -15.92
CA ASP A 993 -27.36 2.89 -15.59
C ASP A 993 -27.08 3.10 -14.09
N SER A 994 -26.24 2.23 -13.54
CA SER A 994 -25.95 2.07 -12.10
C SER A 994 -27.11 1.65 -11.18
N ASP A 995 -27.72 0.48 -11.42
CA ASP A 995 -27.89 -0.49 -10.33
C ASP A 995 -28.28 -1.89 -10.88
N GLY A 996 -27.40 -2.87 -10.70
CA GLY A 996 -27.71 -4.27 -10.99
C GLY A 996 -28.61 -4.85 -9.90
N TYR A 997 -29.91 -4.92 -10.16
CA TYR A 997 -30.87 -5.69 -9.38
C TYR A 997 -31.53 -6.76 -10.26
N ASP A 998 -31.23 -8.03 -9.98
CA ASP A 998 -32.29 -9.04 -10.04
C ASP A 998 -33.32 -8.68 -8.95
N SER A 999 -34.62 -8.82 -9.26
CA SER A 999 -35.69 -8.37 -8.38
C SER A 999 -35.73 -9.18 -7.07
N GLU A 1000 -36.12 -8.52 -5.98
CA GLU A 1000 -36.19 -9.14 -4.65
C GLU A 1000 -37.17 -10.34 -4.60
N GLU A 1001 -38.15 -10.38 -5.50
CA GLU A 1001 -39.11 -11.46 -5.66
C GLU A 1001 -38.51 -12.75 -6.24
N GLU A 1002 -37.41 -12.68 -7.00
CA GLU A 1002 -36.76 -13.84 -7.62
C GLU A 1002 -35.70 -14.50 -6.70
N TYR A 1003 -35.29 -13.83 -5.61
CA TYR A 1003 -34.43 -14.40 -4.56
C TYR A 1003 -35.22 -15.23 -3.52
N TYR A 1004 -36.53 -14.99 -3.40
CA TYR A 1004 -37.42 -15.68 -2.45
C TYR A 1004 -38.33 -16.74 -3.09
N ARG A 1005 -38.05 -17.12 -4.34
CA ARG A 1005 -38.68 -18.26 -5.06
C ARG A 1005 -37.64 -19.33 -5.39
#